data_AF-A0A974HFD1-F1
#
_entry.id   AF-A0A974HFD1-F1
#
_cell.length_a   1.000
_cell.length_b   1.000
_cell.length_c   1.000
_cell.angle_alpha   90.00
_cell.angle_beta   90.00
_cell.angle_gamma   90.00
#
_symmetry.space_group_name_H-M   'P 1'
#
loop_
_entity.id
_entity.type
_entity.pdbx_description
1 polymer ?
#
loop_
_entity_poly.entity_id
_entity_poly.type
_entity_poly.pdbx_seq_one_letter_code
_entity_poly.pdbx_strand_id
1 'polypeptide(L)'
;MSKREAFLQATAKDSVEDFLSFIQLHKDVSDPFDLNELLQELSRKQKEELWEKLKTLLTEALVANPVERWQNIDDDSDDDMEVESSSDVKQTMCVIHGVTIAAAASLCVIDEDVCYETLLECAAILSGIVYALPKSESHITLAIRHLCEAWWEKGLQGKEEFGKTAFLLLLAKSLEVKCVVADIGRLWHLHQALLSFDFNSEESHNVKDLLLQCFLSINHIKKEEGRRFLSFLFSWDVNFIKMIHGTIKNQLQCLPKSLMTHIADIYFRAWKKASGDVLQTIEQSCIQDFMHHGVHLPRNSPLHPKVREVLSYFHQQKLRQGVEEMLYNLYQPIIWRGLKARNSEVRSNAALLFVEAFPIRDPNLNHEDMDNEIQKQFEELFNLLEDPQPLVRSTGVLGVCKITAKYWEMIPPAILTDLLRKILGDLAADVSSADVRCSVFKCLPILLDNKLSHPLLENMLPALKFCLHDNSEKVRVAFVDMLLKIKAVRAAKFWKICPMEQILARLEVDSRPVSRRIVNLLFNSFFPVNQQEEVWCERCVALIQMNPAAARKFYQYAYEHTAPTNIAKLMLTIRRCLNACINRTVPNEDTEDEDDDEGDGEGIVRGDSEKENKSVLENVLSTEDSASMASLLEIVVVLWRSIRKALDQNEEAKTYTISKFASVLPEYFKAFKEERCTVPLIILASFMPPAAVPTFSCSVLSKLRHLDSGADEQKYSTLIDCLCRWGQVGHVLELASEWLSESYPEKRGRKDSNRQVRIQDTMESKPALALDYIEYIMTHTMNRDCLLSLQTKKLNQLLKVLGLVKEVLFCYIKPSEAVTHNVNQDTALRAFSLYCRLSIHLQHKFSSEGRTYLSVLEDTGGWIESQVLPTLESNQDISEEPRNMCHQILKAYLTVCKDVLMVGLADSEFQAQLLQITLSVIQTEKCHNCLPMLFYVLKEITELCLAHKMSDASVECDEMLDAIQKAFHKSLETVARRLRKQREEALQLLQTIQLPLGEFVHTVQCWHTASKVLHRGTLSTLLAAVVVEISHSLRKITDLSELTPPSSISDLPPLSKCIMTIIVKSPSAVSSFLDELTECITLEEVEGILSLTAALYVAVVSSKRKQIPPAVKNTASAIYRKLKNFCEVTMDDAGSIERAVYESSMRILNEMLHPS
;
A
#
# COMPACT_ATOMS: atom_id res chain seq x y z
N MET A 1 -40.79 12.70 75.09
CA MET A 1 -40.24 11.36 74.78
C MET A 1 -38.77 11.49 74.46
N SER A 2 -37.94 10.54 74.87
CA SER A 2 -36.56 10.49 74.38
C SER A 2 -36.58 10.23 72.87
N LYS A 3 -35.61 10.76 72.10
CA LYS A 3 -35.52 10.51 70.64
C LYS A 3 -35.53 9.00 70.31
N ARG A 4 -35.01 8.18 71.24
CA ARG A 4 -34.98 6.70 71.17
C ARG A 4 -36.38 6.07 71.20
N GLU A 5 -37.22 6.49 72.15
CA GLU A 5 -38.60 6.00 72.27
C GLU A 5 -39.46 6.46 71.08
N ALA A 6 -39.24 7.69 70.60
CA ALA A 6 -39.94 8.23 69.45
C ALA A 6 -39.65 7.41 68.17
N PHE A 7 -38.40 7.04 67.92
CA PHE A 7 -38.04 6.21 66.77
C PHE A 7 -38.60 4.77 66.89
N LEU A 8 -38.49 4.15 68.07
CA LEU A 8 -39.08 2.81 68.31
C LEU A 8 -40.60 2.79 68.19
N GLN A 9 -41.29 3.88 68.54
CA GLN A 9 -42.72 4.01 68.31
C GLN A 9 -43.04 4.25 66.84
N ALA A 10 -42.26 5.08 66.15
CA ALA A 10 -42.44 5.37 64.72
C ALA A 10 -42.34 4.12 63.84
N THR A 11 -41.54 3.12 64.22
CA THR A 11 -41.46 1.81 63.54
C THR A 11 -42.70 0.91 63.70
N ALA A 12 -43.78 1.39 64.33
CA ALA A 12 -45.05 0.68 64.37
C ALA A 12 -45.89 0.90 63.09
N LYS A 13 -46.79 -0.04 62.83
CA LYS A 13 -47.67 -0.07 61.65
C LYS A 13 -48.50 1.21 61.47
N ASP A 14 -48.98 1.80 62.56
CA ASP A 14 -49.88 2.95 62.51
C ASP A 14 -49.13 4.28 62.27
N SER A 15 -47.79 4.25 62.16
CA SER A 15 -46.91 5.42 62.10
C SER A 15 -45.84 5.33 60.99
N VAL A 16 -46.16 4.68 59.86
CA VAL A 16 -45.21 4.51 58.73
C VAL A 16 -44.64 5.83 58.22
N GLU A 17 -45.47 6.88 58.14
CA GLU A 17 -45.02 8.22 57.71
C GLU A 17 -44.00 8.83 58.66
N ASP A 18 -44.16 8.63 59.98
CA ASP A 18 -43.20 9.09 60.98
C ASP A 18 -41.87 8.33 60.82
N PHE A 19 -41.90 7.01 60.59
CA PHE A 19 -40.69 6.24 60.32
C PHE A 19 -39.95 6.73 59.08
N LEU A 20 -40.67 6.93 57.97
CA LEU A 20 -40.07 7.44 56.72
C LEU A 20 -39.51 8.86 56.90
N SER A 21 -40.14 9.70 57.74
CA SER A 21 -39.62 11.02 58.08
C SER A 21 -38.27 10.93 58.79
N PHE A 22 -38.09 10.01 59.75
CA PHE A 22 -36.81 9.78 60.42
C PHE A 22 -35.73 9.27 59.45
N ILE A 23 -36.08 8.38 58.52
CA ILE A 23 -35.16 7.93 57.48
C ILE A 23 -34.76 9.09 56.55
N GLN A 24 -35.69 9.98 56.23
CA GLN A 24 -35.40 11.15 55.40
C GLN A 24 -34.49 12.16 56.13
N LEU A 25 -34.70 12.38 57.42
CA LEU A 25 -33.80 13.20 58.26
C LEU A 25 -32.38 12.61 58.28
N HIS A 26 -32.24 11.29 58.39
CA HIS A 26 -30.92 10.64 58.35
C HIS A 26 -30.20 10.80 57.00
N LYS A 27 -30.95 10.90 55.89
CA LYS A 27 -30.39 11.11 54.56
C LYS A 27 -29.95 12.56 54.32
N ASP A 28 -30.52 13.51 55.04
CA ASP A 28 -30.17 14.92 54.91
C ASP A 28 -28.90 15.23 55.69
N VAL A 29 -27.79 15.38 54.96
CA VAL A 29 -26.46 15.67 55.54
C VAL A 29 -26.44 17.00 56.31
N SER A 30 -27.43 17.87 56.12
CA SER A 30 -27.56 19.14 56.84
C SER A 30 -28.33 19.05 58.16
N ASP A 31 -29.01 17.94 58.43
CA ASP A 31 -29.74 17.70 59.68
C ASP A 31 -28.84 17.04 60.73
N PRO A 32 -28.95 17.40 62.03
CA PRO A 32 -28.16 16.79 63.10
C PRO A 32 -28.59 15.36 63.48
N PHE A 33 -29.61 14.78 62.84
CA PHE A 33 -30.08 13.42 63.14
C PHE A 33 -29.23 12.34 62.44
N ASP A 34 -28.48 11.55 63.21
CA ASP A 34 -27.79 10.35 62.74
C ASP A 34 -28.42 9.08 63.31
N LEU A 35 -28.92 8.22 62.42
CA LEU A 35 -29.48 6.93 62.78
C LEU A 35 -28.43 6.00 63.42
N ASN A 36 -27.17 6.06 62.98
CA ASN A 36 -26.10 5.23 63.54
C ASN A 36 -25.81 5.58 65.00
N GLU A 37 -25.78 6.88 65.33
CA GLU A 37 -25.60 7.35 66.71
C GLU A 37 -26.79 6.93 67.59
N LEU A 38 -28.03 7.09 67.07
CA LEU A 38 -29.23 6.69 67.80
C LEU A 38 -29.27 5.19 68.08
N LEU A 39 -28.84 4.35 67.14
CA LEU A 39 -28.81 2.89 67.32
C LEU A 39 -27.75 2.45 68.34
N GLN A 40 -26.61 3.14 68.42
CA GLN A 40 -25.57 2.84 69.43
C GLN A 40 -26.08 3.08 70.86
N GLU A 41 -26.99 4.03 71.00
CA GLU A 41 -27.58 4.43 72.28
C GLU A 41 -28.72 3.52 72.77
N LEU A 42 -29.22 2.60 71.93
CA LEU A 42 -30.29 1.67 72.31
C LEU A 42 -29.78 0.57 73.24
N SER A 43 -30.56 0.22 74.27
CA SER A 43 -30.30 -0.98 75.07
C SER A 43 -30.51 -2.25 74.25
N ARG A 44 -29.92 -3.37 74.68
CA ARG A 44 -30.06 -4.68 73.99
C ARG A 44 -31.52 -5.04 73.66
N LYS A 45 -32.42 -4.94 74.65
CA LYS A 45 -33.85 -5.24 74.45
C LYS A 45 -34.51 -4.32 73.43
N GLN A 46 -34.08 -3.05 73.38
CA GLN A 46 -34.59 -2.08 72.42
C GLN A 46 -34.09 -2.34 70.99
N LYS A 47 -32.86 -2.87 70.83
CA LYS A 47 -32.34 -3.31 69.53
C LYS A 47 -33.13 -4.52 69.01
N GLU A 48 -33.34 -5.53 69.86
CA GLU A 48 -34.14 -6.72 69.53
C GLU A 48 -35.60 -6.34 69.19
N GLU A 49 -36.21 -5.43 69.97
CA GLU A 49 -37.56 -4.89 69.70
C GLU A 49 -37.63 -4.14 68.36
N LEU A 50 -36.62 -3.33 68.04
CA LEU A 50 -36.54 -2.62 66.77
C LEU A 50 -36.51 -3.58 65.59
N TRP A 51 -35.67 -4.62 65.64
CA TRP A 51 -35.51 -5.56 64.53
C TRP A 51 -36.78 -6.38 64.29
N GLU A 52 -37.51 -6.75 65.34
CA GLU A 52 -38.84 -7.36 65.19
C GLU A 52 -39.86 -6.42 64.54
N LYS A 53 -39.85 -5.14 64.94
CA LYS A 53 -40.72 -4.12 64.32
C LYS A 53 -40.38 -3.89 62.86
N LEU A 54 -39.10 -3.82 62.49
CA LEU A 54 -38.64 -3.69 61.10
C LEU A 54 -39.05 -4.89 60.24
N LYS A 55 -38.87 -6.11 60.74
CA LYS A 55 -39.30 -7.34 60.06
C LYS A 55 -40.82 -7.37 59.86
N THR A 56 -41.58 -7.02 60.90
CA THR A 56 -43.05 -6.97 60.85
C THR A 56 -43.50 -5.94 59.81
N LEU A 57 -42.93 -4.72 59.86
CA LEU A 57 -43.23 -3.65 58.91
C LEU A 57 -42.94 -4.06 57.46
N LEU A 58 -41.79 -4.72 57.22
CA LEU A 58 -41.42 -5.22 55.89
C LEU A 58 -42.39 -6.31 55.41
N THR A 59 -42.72 -7.28 56.26
CA THR A 59 -43.57 -8.42 55.88
C THR A 59 -45.00 -7.96 55.62
N GLU A 60 -45.53 -7.04 56.44
CA GLU A 60 -46.86 -6.47 56.21
C GLU A 60 -46.92 -5.64 54.93
N ALA A 61 -45.88 -4.86 54.61
CA ALA A 61 -45.81 -4.11 53.35
C ALA A 61 -45.79 -5.06 52.13
N LEU A 62 -45.05 -6.15 52.20
CA LEU A 62 -45.01 -7.17 51.14
C LEU A 62 -46.33 -7.95 51.01
N VAL A 63 -47.05 -8.19 52.11
CA VAL A 63 -48.38 -8.85 52.09
C VAL A 63 -49.44 -7.91 51.53
N ALA A 64 -49.39 -6.62 51.88
CA ALA A 64 -50.30 -5.61 51.34
C ALA A 64 -50.12 -5.44 49.82
N ASN A 65 -48.88 -5.55 49.34
CA ASN A 65 -48.54 -5.42 47.94
C ASN A 65 -47.54 -6.49 47.46
N PRO A 66 -48.04 -7.67 47.05
CA PRO A 66 -47.22 -8.79 46.61
C PRO A 66 -46.33 -8.46 45.40
N VAL A 67 -45.19 -9.15 45.33
CA VAL A 67 -44.13 -8.96 44.33
C VAL A 67 -44.63 -9.04 42.88
N GLU A 68 -45.63 -9.89 42.61
CA GLU A 68 -46.22 -10.07 41.28
C GLU A 68 -46.91 -8.81 40.75
N ARG A 69 -47.29 -7.87 41.63
CA ARG A 69 -47.94 -6.60 41.25
C ARG A 69 -46.96 -5.50 40.87
N TRP A 70 -45.66 -5.70 41.07
CA TRP A 70 -44.65 -4.66 40.81
C TRP A 70 -44.24 -4.58 39.33
N GLN A 71 -44.47 -5.64 38.53
CA GLN A 71 -43.97 -5.77 37.16
C GLN A 71 -44.76 -4.99 36.10
N ASN A 72 -45.97 -4.50 36.39
CA ASN A 72 -46.82 -3.76 35.44
C ASN A 72 -46.42 -2.28 35.24
N ILE A 73 -45.24 -1.86 35.71
CA ILE A 73 -44.82 -0.44 35.72
C ILE A 73 -43.90 -0.10 34.52
N ASP A 74 -43.30 -1.11 33.88
CA ASP A 74 -42.27 -0.93 32.84
C ASP A 74 -42.68 -1.47 31.44
N ASP A 75 -43.95 -1.86 31.21
CA ASP A 75 -44.42 -2.26 29.86
C ASP A 75 -44.70 -1.02 29.01
N ASP A 76 -43.74 -0.70 28.14
CA ASP A 76 -43.82 0.30 27.08
C ASP A 76 -45.05 0.05 26.17
N SER A 77 -46.12 0.79 26.40
CA SER A 77 -47.03 1.21 25.32
C SER A 77 -46.92 2.71 25.16
N ASP A 78 -46.51 3.16 23.96
CA ASP A 78 -46.38 4.54 23.45
C ASP A 78 -47.70 5.37 23.48
N ASP A 79 -48.65 5.07 24.38
CA ASP A 79 -49.82 5.90 24.62
C ASP A 79 -49.55 6.82 25.83
N ASP A 80 -49.36 8.11 25.53
CA ASP A 80 -49.26 9.25 26.44
C ASP A 80 -50.54 9.43 27.29
N MET A 81 -50.80 8.49 28.20
CA MET A 81 -51.75 8.64 29.28
C MET A 81 -51.03 8.20 30.56
N GLU A 82 -50.56 9.18 31.34
CA GLU A 82 -49.97 8.98 32.66
C GLU A 82 -50.92 8.16 33.55
N VAL A 83 -50.72 6.84 33.61
CA VAL A 83 -51.34 6.02 34.64
C VAL A 83 -50.56 6.30 35.92
N GLU A 84 -51.15 7.11 36.80
CA GLU A 84 -50.64 7.31 38.16
C GLU A 84 -50.32 5.94 38.78
N SER A 85 -49.03 5.65 38.99
CA SER A 85 -48.57 4.53 39.81
C SER A 85 -49.41 4.49 41.08
N SER A 86 -50.07 3.37 41.39
CA SER A 86 -50.91 3.26 42.59
C SER A 86 -50.12 3.73 43.82
N SER A 87 -50.69 4.61 44.63
CA SER A 87 -49.99 5.21 45.79
C SER A 87 -49.41 4.13 46.72
N ASP A 88 -50.05 2.96 46.74
CA ASP A 88 -49.69 1.80 47.53
C ASP A 88 -48.34 1.18 47.10
N VAL A 89 -47.99 1.19 45.81
CA VAL A 89 -46.67 0.71 45.34
C VAL A 89 -45.57 1.67 45.76
N LYS A 90 -45.77 2.99 45.58
CA LYS A 90 -44.82 4.01 46.01
C LYS A 90 -44.55 3.94 47.52
N GLN A 91 -45.60 3.76 48.32
CA GLN A 91 -45.46 3.61 49.77
C GLN A 91 -44.71 2.31 50.14
N THR A 92 -44.99 1.20 49.45
CA THR A 92 -44.27 -0.09 49.64
C THR A 92 -42.78 0.07 49.34
N MET A 93 -42.42 0.71 48.22
CA MET A 93 -41.01 0.95 47.85
C MET A 93 -40.30 1.85 48.86
N CYS A 94 -40.97 2.91 49.35
CA CYS A 94 -40.43 3.76 50.42
C CYS A 94 -40.17 2.96 51.71
N VAL A 95 -41.08 2.07 52.10
CA VAL A 95 -40.94 1.20 53.28
C VAL A 95 -39.76 0.25 53.10
N ILE A 96 -39.66 -0.45 51.96
CA ILE A 96 -38.53 -1.35 51.66
C ILE A 96 -37.21 -0.59 51.76
N HIS A 97 -37.12 0.59 51.15
CA HIS A 97 -35.92 1.43 51.21
C HIS A 97 -35.58 1.87 52.65
N GLY A 98 -36.57 2.34 53.41
CA GLY A 98 -36.39 2.78 54.79
C GLY A 98 -35.95 1.65 55.72
N VAL A 99 -36.60 0.48 55.60
CA VAL A 99 -36.22 -0.73 56.35
C VAL A 99 -34.80 -1.17 55.98
N THR A 100 -34.43 -1.13 54.69
CA THR A 100 -33.08 -1.49 54.25
C THR A 100 -32.02 -0.59 54.88
N ILE A 101 -32.26 0.73 54.94
CA ILE A 101 -31.34 1.68 55.57
C ILE A 101 -31.22 1.41 57.07
N ALA A 102 -32.34 1.21 57.76
CA ALA A 102 -32.34 0.91 59.18
C ALA A 102 -31.67 -0.44 59.50
N ALA A 103 -31.86 -1.44 58.65
CA ALA A 103 -31.19 -2.73 58.76
C ALA A 103 -29.67 -2.60 58.54
N ALA A 104 -29.24 -1.81 57.55
CA ALA A 104 -27.82 -1.58 57.28
C ALA A 104 -27.13 -0.84 58.43
N ALA A 105 -27.76 0.23 58.95
CA ALA A 105 -27.26 0.96 60.12
C ALA A 105 -27.22 0.08 61.39
N SER A 106 -28.14 -0.89 61.51
CA SER A 106 -28.18 -1.83 62.63
C SER A 106 -26.96 -2.77 62.69
N LEU A 107 -26.25 -3.00 61.59
CA LEU A 107 -25.05 -3.85 61.59
C LEU A 107 -23.91 -3.30 62.45
N CYS A 108 -23.82 -1.97 62.57
CA CYS A 108 -22.81 -1.29 63.38
C CYS A 108 -22.96 -1.59 64.87
N VAL A 109 -24.16 -1.98 65.32
CA VAL A 109 -24.50 -2.13 66.74
C VAL A 109 -24.68 -3.58 67.18
N ILE A 110 -24.38 -4.54 66.30
CA ILE A 110 -24.29 -5.98 66.62
C ILE A 110 -22.95 -6.26 67.32
N ASP A 111 -23.04 -6.82 68.52
CA ASP A 111 -21.95 -7.32 69.36
C ASP A 111 -22.17 -8.82 69.70
N GLU A 112 -21.22 -9.46 70.40
CA GLU A 112 -21.27 -10.91 70.68
C GLU A 112 -22.46 -11.34 71.53
N ASP A 113 -23.07 -10.43 72.29
CA ASP A 113 -24.10 -10.76 73.27
C ASP A 113 -25.53 -10.56 72.76
N VAL A 114 -25.77 -9.85 71.65
CA VAL A 114 -27.11 -9.49 71.17
C VAL A 114 -27.66 -10.53 70.16
N CYS A 115 -28.92 -10.98 70.33
CA CYS A 115 -29.55 -11.92 69.39
C CYS A 115 -30.09 -11.19 68.15
N TYR A 116 -29.52 -11.46 66.97
CA TYR A 116 -29.86 -10.80 65.71
C TYR A 116 -30.62 -11.67 64.70
N GLU A 117 -31.20 -12.80 65.13
CA GLU A 117 -31.95 -13.73 64.25
C GLU A 117 -33.07 -13.01 63.47
N THR A 118 -33.76 -12.08 64.10
CA THR A 118 -34.87 -11.31 63.50
C THR A 118 -34.37 -10.34 62.43
N LEU A 119 -33.20 -9.74 62.64
CA LEU A 119 -32.52 -8.91 61.66
C LEU A 119 -31.99 -9.75 60.48
N LEU A 120 -31.50 -10.97 60.75
CA LEU A 120 -31.08 -11.93 59.73
C LEU A 120 -32.25 -12.32 58.82
N GLU A 121 -33.41 -12.64 59.40
CA GLU A 121 -34.63 -12.93 58.63
C GLU A 121 -35.09 -11.70 57.82
N CYS A 122 -35.03 -10.50 58.40
CA CYS A 122 -35.33 -9.25 57.69
C CYS A 122 -34.40 -9.06 56.48
N ALA A 123 -33.09 -9.23 56.66
CA ALA A 123 -32.10 -9.15 55.58
C ALA A 123 -32.31 -10.24 54.52
N ALA A 124 -32.69 -11.46 54.92
CA ALA A 124 -33.00 -12.56 54.00
C ALA A 124 -34.20 -12.24 53.10
N ILE A 125 -35.25 -11.64 53.67
CA ILE A 125 -36.41 -11.17 52.89
C ILE A 125 -35.98 -10.08 51.89
N LEU A 126 -35.21 -9.08 52.34
CA LEU A 126 -34.71 -8.00 51.47
C LEU A 126 -33.83 -8.51 50.33
N SER A 127 -32.92 -9.46 50.61
CA SER A 127 -32.09 -10.12 49.60
C SER A 127 -32.93 -10.92 48.60
N GLY A 128 -33.97 -11.63 49.07
CA GLY A 128 -34.84 -12.45 48.22
C GLY A 128 -35.69 -11.65 47.23
N ILE A 129 -36.14 -10.45 47.60
CA ILE A 129 -36.99 -9.61 46.74
C ILE A 129 -36.19 -8.80 45.71
N VAL A 130 -34.86 -8.75 45.81
CA VAL A 130 -34.03 -7.80 45.02
C VAL A 130 -34.16 -7.98 43.52
N TYR A 131 -34.32 -9.22 43.04
CA TYR A 131 -34.45 -9.54 41.62
C TYR A 131 -35.84 -9.25 41.04
N ALA A 132 -36.80 -8.95 41.90
CA ALA A 132 -38.15 -8.61 41.50
C ALA A 132 -38.47 -7.11 41.57
N LEU A 133 -37.52 -6.29 42.02
CA LEU A 133 -37.67 -4.84 42.04
C LEU A 133 -37.74 -4.26 40.61
N PRO A 134 -38.63 -3.28 40.35
CA PRO A 134 -38.68 -2.57 39.06
C PRO A 134 -37.36 -1.87 38.73
N LYS A 135 -37.06 -1.67 37.43
CA LYS A 135 -35.80 -1.03 37.00
C LYS A 135 -35.71 0.44 37.46
N SER A 136 -36.86 1.11 37.60
CA SER A 136 -36.99 2.47 38.12
C SER A 136 -36.49 2.61 39.57
N GLU A 137 -36.52 1.53 40.36
CA GLU A 137 -36.16 1.50 41.79
C GLU A 137 -34.69 1.11 42.05
N SER A 138 -33.78 1.50 41.14
CA SER A 138 -32.34 1.19 41.24
C SER A 138 -31.66 1.64 42.54
N HIS A 139 -32.22 2.66 43.22
CA HIS A 139 -31.71 3.16 44.48
C HIS A 139 -31.97 2.17 45.65
N ILE A 140 -33.05 1.38 45.59
CA ILE A 140 -33.37 0.33 46.56
C ILE A 140 -32.44 -0.85 46.36
N THR A 141 -32.24 -1.29 45.11
CA THR A 141 -31.24 -2.32 44.76
C THR A 141 -29.86 -1.94 45.28
N LEU A 142 -29.47 -0.66 45.15
CA LEU A 142 -28.21 -0.13 45.68
C LEU A 142 -28.15 -0.22 47.22
N ALA A 143 -29.23 0.13 47.93
CA ALA A 143 -29.29 0.02 49.39
C ALA A 143 -29.20 -1.43 49.87
N ILE A 144 -29.91 -2.36 49.22
CA ILE A 144 -29.89 -3.81 49.54
C ILE A 144 -28.49 -4.37 49.28
N ARG A 145 -27.86 -3.95 48.17
CA ARG A 145 -26.48 -4.31 47.87
C ARG A 145 -25.54 -3.86 48.99
N HIS A 146 -25.58 -2.59 49.41
CA HIS A 146 -24.74 -2.09 50.50
C HIS A 146 -24.99 -2.82 51.84
N LEU A 147 -26.25 -3.16 52.16
CA LEU A 147 -26.57 -4.01 53.30
C LEU A 147 -25.85 -5.36 53.21
N CYS A 148 -25.91 -6.03 52.06
CA CYS A 148 -25.26 -7.31 51.85
C CYS A 148 -23.72 -7.21 51.85
N GLU A 149 -23.15 -6.15 51.28
CA GLU A 149 -21.71 -5.85 51.32
C GLU A 149 -21.24 -5.69 52.79
N ALA A 150 -21.94 -4.88 53.59
CA ALA A 150 -21.62 -4.66 54.99
C ALA A 150 -21.82 -5.92 55.84
N TRP A 151 -22.84 -6.74 55.53
CA TRP A 151 -23.07 -8.03 56.18
C TRP A 151 -21.91 -9.00 55.96
N TRP A 152 -21.39 -9.06 54.71
CA TRP A 152 -20.22 -9.85 54.36
C TRP A 152 -18.97 -9.39 55.12
N GLU A 153 -18.70 -8.08 55.14
CA GLU A 153 -17.52 -7.51 55.82
C GLU A 153 -17.50 -7.78 57.33
N LYS A 154 -18.67 -7.75 57.98
CA LYS A 154 -18.82 -8.08 59.41
C LYS A 154 -18.68 -9.59 59.70
N GLY A 155 -18.81 -10.47 58.70
CA GLY A 155 -18.64 -11.92 58.87
C GLY A 155 -19.73 -12.61 59.69
N LEU A 156 -20.97 -12.09 59.65
CA LEU A 156 -22.10 -12.60 60.43
C LEU A 156 -22.65 -13.94 59.90
N GLN A 157 -23.59 -14.55 60.64
CA GLN A 157 -24.30 -15.75 60.17
C GLN A 157 -24.99 -15.48 58.82
N GLY A 158 -24.95 -16.47 57.91
CA GLY A 158 -25.53 -16.36 56.57
C GLY A 158 -24.73 -15.49 55.59
N LYS A 159 -23.49 -15.07 55.94
CA LYS A 159 -22.66 -14.22 55.08
C LYS A 159 -22.50 -14.77 53.66
N GLU A 160 -22.44 -16.09 53.48
CA GLU A 160 -22.25 -16.71 52.17
C GLU A 160 -23.40 -16.33 51.22
N GLU A 161 -24.65 -16.39 51.67
CA GLU A 161 -25.83 -16.07 50.85
C GLU A 161 -25.92 -14.57 50.54
N PHE A 162 -25.69 -13.70 51.53
CA PHE A 162 -25.65 -12.25 51.27
C PHE A 162 -24.47 -11.84 50.41
N GLY A 163 -23.32 -12.50 50.58
CA GLY A 163 -22.14 -12.33 49.75
C GLY A 163 -22.42 -12.69 48.29
N LYS A 164 -23.12 -13.81 48.03
CA LYS A 164 -23.57 -14.18 46.68
C LYS A 164 -24.44 -13.10 46.04
N THR A 165 -25.44 -12.58 46.77
CA THR A 165 -26.30 -11.50 46.27
C THR A 165 -25.51 -10.22 45.97
N ALA A 166 -24.67 -9.75 46.91
CA ALA A 166 -23.84 -8.58 46.70
C ALA A 166 -22.89 -8.74 45.51
N PHE A 167 -22.27 -9.91 45.39
CA PHE A 167 -21.35 -10.25 44.31
C PHE A 167 -22.05 -10.21 42.94
N LEU A 168 -23.21 -10.85 42.80
CA LEU A 168 -23.98 -10.86 41.56
C LEU A 168 -24.40 -9.45 41.11
N LEU A 169 -24.91 -8.64 42.04
CA LEU A 169 -25.32 -7.26 41.76
C LEU A 169 -24.12 -6.38 41.35
N LEU A 170 -22.98 -6.51 42.01
CA LEU A 170 -21.76 -5.78 41.65
C LEU A 170 -21.17 -6.26 40.31
N LEU A 171 -21.18 -7.57 40.07
CA LEU A 171 -20.69 -8.16 38.83
C LEU A 171 -21.49 -7.65 37.63
N ALA A 172 -22.82 -7.70 37.70
CA ALA A 172 -23.70 -7.14 36.67
C ALA A 172 -23.45 -5.63 36.48
N LYS A 173 -23.36 -4.87 37.58
CA LYS A 173 -23.11 -3.41 37.53
C LYS A 173 -21.78 -3.06 36.86
N SER A 174 -20.75 -3.86 37.12
CA SER A 174 -19.39 -3.65 36.58
C SER A 174 -19.31 -3.79 35.06
N LEU A 175 -20.29 -4.44 34.44
CA LEU A 175 -20.37 -4.71 33.00
C LEU A 175 -21.24 -3.69 32.24
N GLU A 176 -21.93 -2.79 32.93
CA GLU A 176 -22.73 -1.74 32.28
C GLU A 176 -21.85 -0.74 31.50
N VAL A 177 -22.42 -0.14 30.45
CA VAL A 177 -21.74 0.81 29.54
C VAL A 177 -21.15 2.01 30.30
N LYS A 178 -21.81 2.44 31.39
CA LYS A 178 -21.36 3.53 32.28
C LYS A 178 -20.76 3.00 33.59
N CYS A 179 -20.01 1.90 33.52
CA CYS A 179 -19.31 1.34 34.69
C CYS A 179 -18.43 2.39 35.38
N VAL A 180 -18.65 2.59 36.68
CA VAL A 180 -17.79 3.44 37.49
C VAL A 180 -16.59 2.61 37.88
N VAL A 181 -15.39 3.14 37.63
CA VAL A 181 -14.11 2.47 37.93
C VAL A 181 -14.05 1.97 39.39
N ALA A 182 -14.73 2.64 40.33
CA ALA A 182 -14.85 2.23 41.73
C ALA A 182 -15.54 0.87 41.91
N ASP A 183 -16.53 0.51 41.08
CA ASP A 183 -17.29 -0.74 41.20
C ASP A 183 -16.40 -1.97 40.98
N ILE A 184 -15.42 -1.90 40.05
CA ILE A 184 -14.42 -2.95 39.86
C ILE A 184 -13.55 -3.14 41.11
N GLY A 185 -13.28 -2.04 41.84
CA GLY A 185 -12.55 -2.10 43.11
C GLY A 185 -13.36 -2.81 44.21
N ARG A 186 -14.65 -2.50 44.32
CA ARG A 186 -15.57 -3.15 45.26
C ARG A 186 -15.76 -4.63 44.94
N LEU A 187 -15.92 -4.98 43.65
CA LEU A 187 -15.99 -6.36 43.19
C LEU A 187 -14.73 -7.14 43.57
N TRP A 188 -13.54 -6.53 43.44
CA TRP A 188 -12.31 -7.14 43.93
C TRP A 188 -12.31 -7.33 45.45
N HIS A 189 -12.86 -6.43 46.27
CA HIS A 189 -12.96 -6.65 47.71
C HIS A 189 -13.87 -7.84 48.08
N LEU A 190 -14.91 -8.08 47.28
CA LEU A 190 -15.86 -9.19 47.46
C LEU A 190 -15.51 -10.49 46.73
N HIS A 191 -14.34 -10.57 46.09
CA HIS A 191 -13.97 -11.72 45.25
C HIS A 191 -14.08 -13.10 45.94
N GLN A 192 -13.87 -13.17 47.26
CA GLN A 192 -13.97 -14.41 48.03
C GLN A 192 -15.40 -14.98 48.09
N ALA A 193 -16.43 -14.15 47.92
CA ALA A 193 -17.82 -14.60 47.85
C ALA A 193 -18.07 -15.54 46.66
N LEU A 194 -17.23 -15.47 45.61
CA LEU A 194 -17.29 -16.41 44.49
C LEU A 194 -17.13 -17.87 44.94
N LEU A 195 -16.32 -18.12 45.98
CA LEU A 195 -16.06 -19.47 46.47
C LEU A 195 -17.28 -20.11 47.16
N SER A 196 -18.31 -19.32 47.47
CA SER A 196 -19.58 -19.81 48.01
C SER A 196 -20.52 -20.37 46.93
N PHE A 197 -20.26 -20.13 45.65
CA PHE A 197 -21.03 -20.70 44.54
C PHE A 197 -20.52 -22.11 44.20
N ASP A 198 -21.44 -23.08 44.12
CA ASP A 198 -21.13 -24.39 43.56
C ASP A 198 -20.96 -24.27 42.05
N PHE A 199 -19.81 -24.70 41.53
CA PHE A 199 -19.56 -24.65 40.09
C PHE A 199 -20.57 -25.48 39.29
N ASN A 200 -21.07 -26.59 39.82
CA ASN A 200 -21.95 -27.50 39.07
C ASN A 200 -23.45 -27.19 39.21
N SER A 201 -23.85 -26.23 40.04
CA SER A 201 -25.26 -25.87 40.22
C SER A 201 -25.80 -25.04 39.04
N GLU A 202 -27.09 -25.19 38.74
CA GLU A 202 -27.76 -24.42 37.67
C GLU A 202 -27.73 -22.90 37.93
N GLU A 203 -27.80 -22.50 39.20
CA GLU A 203 -27.72 -21.10 39.65
C GLU A 203 -26.42 -20.40 39.21
N SER A 204 -25.36 -21.17 39.01
CA SER A 204 -24.03 -20.67 38.63
C SER A 204 -23.88 -20.45 37.12
N HIS A 205 -24.83 -20.84 36.28
CA HIS A 205 -24.75 -20.59 34.82
C HIS A 205 -24.69 -19.10 34.50
N ASN A 206 -25.58 -18.30 35.11
CA ASN A 206 -25.58 -16.85 34.92
C ASN A 206 -24.29 -16.21 35.43
N VAL A 207 -23.78 -16.67 36.58
CA VAL A 207 -22.50 -16.20 37.14
C VAL A 207 -21.35 -16.46 36.17
N LYS A 208 -21.25 -17.67 35.61
CA LYS A 208 -20.21 -18.04 34.64
C LYS A 208 -20.22 -17.10 33.43
N ASP A 209 -21.40 -16.83 32.86
CA ASP A 209 -21.54 -15.97 31.69
C ASP A 209 -21.09 -14.53 31.99
N LEU A 210 -21.51 -13.95 33.12
CA LEU A 210 -21.10 -12.62 33.54
C LEU A 210 -19.58 -12.55 33.82
N LEU A 211 -19.00 -13.58 34.45
CA LEU A 211 -17.56 -13.66 34.69
C LEU A 211 -16.76 -13.73 33.38
N LEU A 212 -17.24 -14.49 32.38
CA LEU A 212 -16.61 -14.53 31.07
C LEU A 212 -16.69 -13.19 30.33
N GLN A 213 -17.80 -12.45 30.46
CA GLN A 213 -17.93 -11.10 29.92
C GLN A 213 -16.91 -10.12 30.51
N CYS A 214 -16.45 -10.33 31.74
CA CYS A 214 -15.39 -9.50 32.34
C CYS A 214 -14.07 -9.57 31.55
N PHE A 215 -13.77 -10.71 30.90
CA PHE A 215 -12.61 -10.85 30.00
C PHE A 215 -12.78 -10.15 28.66
N LEU A 216 -13.98 -9.63 28.35
CA LEU A 216 -14.27 -8.82 27.17
C LEU A 216 -14.24 -7.32 27.48
N SER A 217 -14.36 -6.97 28.75
CA SER A 217 -14.41 -5.59 29.22
C SER A 217 -13.01 -4.96 29.24
N ILE A 218 -12.80 -3.94 28.40
CA ILE A 218 -11.55 -3.17 28.36
C ILE A 218 -11.24 -2.55 29.74
N ASN A 219 -12.26 -2.13 30.48
CA ASN A 219 -12.09 -1.54 31.82
C ASN A 219 -11.50 -2.55 32.81
N HIS A 220 -11.99 -3.80 32.81
CA HIS A 220 -11.45 -4.86 33.66
C HIS A 220 -10.01 -5.22 33.29
N ILE A 221 -9.68 -5.29 31.99
CA ILE A 221 -8.32 -5.63 31.53
C ILE A 221 -7.31 -4.51 31.85
N LYS A 222 -7.69 -3.24 31.65
CA LYS A 222 -6.79 -2.09 31.86
C LYS A 222 -6.57 -1.74 33.32
N LYS A 223 -7.57 -1.94 34.20
CA LYS A 223 -7.46 -1.58 35.61
C LYS A 223 -6.67 -2.63 36.41
N GLU A 224 -5.89 -2.22 37.40
CA GLU A 224 -5.08 -3.14 38.23
C GLU A 224 -5.95 -4.06 39.09
N GLU A 225 -7.00 -3.54 39.74
CA GLU A 225 -7.94 -4.34 40.54
C GLU A 225 -8.70 -5.34 39.64
N GLY A 226 -9.06 -4.91 38.42
CA GLY A 226 -9.68 -5.77 37.42
C GLY A 226 -8.78 -6.93 37.01
N ARG A 227 -7.48 -6.68 36.73
CA ARG A 227 -6.52 -7.76 36.45
C ARG A 227 -6.36 -8.72 37.62
N ARG A 228 -6.30 -8.22 38.86
CA ARG A 228 -6.22 -9.08 40.05
C ARG A 228 -7.46 -9.98 40.17
N PHE A 229 -8.63 -9.41 39.94
CA PHE A 229 -9.90 -10.15 39.91
C PHE A 229 -9.89 -11.22 38.81
N LEU A 230 -9.60 -10.85 37.56
CA LEU A 230 -9.55 -11.78 36.44
C LEU A 230 -8.52 -12.91 36.64
N SER A 231 -7.36 -12.62 37.24
CA SER A 231 -6.38 -13.65 37.60
C SER A 231 -6.89 -14.59 38.70
N PHE A 232 -7.68 -14.09 39.66
CA PHE A 232 -8.27 -14.92 40.71
C PHE A 232 -9.31 -15.90 40.16
N LEU A 233 -10.03 -15.55 39.08
CA LEU A 233 -11.04 -16.44 38.49
C LEU A 233 -10.47 -17.79 38.00
N PHE A 234 -9.15 -17.85 37.73
CA PHE A 234 -8.47 -19.11 37.37
C PHE A 234 -8.40 -20.12 38.53
N SER A 235 -8.62 -19.71 39.78
CA SER A 235 -8.61 -20.61 40.93
C SER A 235 -9.98 -21.17 41.30
N TRP A 236 -11.05 -20.84 40.57
CA TRP A 236 -12.41 -21.27 40.92
C TRP A 236 -12.70 -22.72 40.52
N ASP A 237 -12.45 -23.09 39.26
CA ASP A 237 -12.62 -24.46 38.76
C ASP A 237 -11.73 -24.73 37.52
N VAL A 238 -11.24 -25.95 37.38
CA VAL A 238 -10.33 -26.37 36.29
C VAL A 238 -11.00 -26.28 34.91
N ASN A 239 -12.29 -26.61 34.80
CA ASN A 239 -13.02 -26.48 33.54
C ASN A 239 -13.29 -25.01 33.22
N PHE A 240 -13.47 -24.16 34.23
CA PHE A 240 -13.62 -22.73 34.02
C PHE A 240 -12.38 -22.08 33.40
N ILE A 241 -11.17 -22.53 33.76
CA ILE A 241 -9.92 -22.08 33.12
C ILE A 241 -9.96 -22.27 31.60
N LYS A 242 -10.47 -23.42 31.14
CA LYS A 242 -10.61 -23.71 29.70
C LYS A 242 -11.64 -22.79 29.04
N MET A 243 -12.74 -22.49 29.72
CA MET A 243 -13.75 -21.54 29.25
C MET A 243 -13.18 -20.11 29.15
N ILE A 244 -12.45 -19.65 30.17
CA ILE A 244 -11.74 -18.36 30.17
C ILE A 244 -10.80 -18.28 28.96
N HIS A 245 -9.97 -19.31 28.76
CA HIS A 245 -9.02 -19.34 27.66
C HIS A 245 -9.70 -19.31 26.30
N GLY A 246 -10.76 -20.10 26.11
CA GLY A 246 -11.60 -20.08 24.90
C GLY A 246 -12.21 -18.71 24.62
N THR A 247 -12.75 -18.05 25.64
CA THR A 247 -13.32 -16.70 25.55
C THR A 247 -12.29 -15.68 25.11
N ILE A 248 -11.11 -15.67 25.74
CA ILE A 248 -10.01 -14.76 25.37
C ILE A 248 -9.59 -15.03 23.92
N LYS A 249 -9.38 -16.29 23.53
CA LYS A 249 -8.95 -16.66 22.18
C LYS A 249 -9.92 -16.19 21.10
N ASN A 250 -11.21 -16.42 21.29
CA ASN A 250 -12.24 -16.01 20.33
C ASN A 250 -12.28 -14.49 20.12
N GLN A 251 -11.77 -13.71 21.08
CA GLN A 251 -11.89 -12.26 21.10
C GLN A 251 -10.56 -11.55 20.80
N LEU A 252 -9.46 -12.32 20.69
CA LEU A 252 -8.15 -11.79 20.31
C LEU A 252 -8.19 -11.03 18.98
N GLN A 253 -9.08 -11.37 18.05
CA GLN A 253 -9.19 -10.62 16.79
C GLN A 253 -9.68 -9.18 17.02
N CYS A 254 -10.64 -9.00 17.93
CA CYS A 254 -11.29 -7.72 18.21
C CYS A 254 -10.48 -6.85 19.18
N LEU A 255 -9.72 -7.43 20.09
CA LEU A 255 -8.96 -6.67 21.10
C LEU A 255 -7.73 -5.96 20.48
N PRO A 256 -7.47 -4.69 20.80
CA PRO A 256 -6.30 -3.98 20.29
C PRO A 256 -4.99 -4.60 20.83
N LYS A 257 -3.92 -4.54 20.03
CA LYS A 257 -2.61 -5.13 20.38
C LYS A 257 -2.06 -4.58 21.71
N SER A 258 -2.33 -3.32 22.04
CA SER A 258 -1.88 -2.67 23.28
C SER A 258 -2.39 -3.33 24.56
N LEU A 259 -3.48 -4.12 24.51
CA LEU A 259 -3.99 -4.85 25.67
C LEU A 259 -3.31 -6.20 25.90
N MET A 260 -2.53 -6.72 24.94
CA MET A 260 -1.96 -8.07 25.03
C MET A 260 -0.99 -8.22 26.20
N THR A 261 -0.26 -7.15 26.55
CA THR A 261 0.60 -7.12 27.74
C THR A 261 -0.21 -7.25 29.03
N HIS A 262 -1.39 -6.64 29.11
CA HIS A 262 -2.31 -6.79 30.25
C HIS A 262 -2.93 -8.18 30.32
N ILE A 263 -3.30 -8.77 29.18
CA ILE A 263 -3.78 -10.15 29.12
C ILE A 263 -2.69 -11.12 29.58
N ALA A 264 -1.45 -10.92 29.12
CA ALA A 264 -0.31 -11.72 29.55
C ALA A 264 -0.05 -11.58 31.05
N ASP A 265 -0.19 -10.38 31.62
CA ASP A 265 -0.10 -10.16 33.07
C ASP A 265 -1.17 -10.95 33.84
N ILE A 266 -2.40 -11.04 33.33
CA ILE A 266 -3.48 -11.83 33.94
C ILE A 266 -3.10 -13.31 34.03
N TYR A 267 -2.66 -13.90 32.91
CA TYR A 267 -2.20 -15.30 32.87
C TYR A 267 -0.97 -15.52 33.76
N PHE A 268 0.01 -14.62 33.73
CA PHE A 268 1.23 -14.75 34.51
C PHE A 268 0.94 -14.72 36.02
N ARG A 269 0.03 -13.85 36.47
CA ARG A 269 -0.39 -13.79 37.88
C ARG A 269 -1.17 -15.03 38.32
N ALA A 270 -2.05 -15.54 37.46
CA ALA A 270 -2.77 -16.78 37.70
C ALA A 270 -1.79 -17.96 37.82
N TRP A 271 -0.89 -18.12 36.85
CA TRP A 271 0.16 -19.14 36.85
C TRP A 271 1.04 -19.08 38.11
N LYS A 272 1.51 -17.89 38.50
CA LYS A 272 2.39 -17.71 39.67
C LYS A 272 1.73 -18.15 41.00
N LYS A 273 0.41 -18.09 41.10
CA LYS A 273 -0.34 -18.49 42.31
C LYS A 273 -0.87 -19.92 42.26
N ALA A 274 -0.81 -20.58 41.10
CA ALA A 274 -1.40 -21.88 40.88
C ALA A 274 -0.52 -23.01 41.42
N SER A 275 -1.16 -24.13 41.78
CA SER A 275 -0.51 -25.39 42.17
C SER A 275 -1.38 -26.57 41.75
N GLY A 276 -0.79 -27.77 41.66
CA GLY A 276 -1.52 -29.00 41.30
C GLY A 276 -2.20 -28.91 39.93
N ASP A 277 -3.43 -29.41 39.83
CA ASP A 277 -4.18 -29.52 38.57
C ASP A 277 -4.47 -28.16 37.90
N VAL A 278 -4.60 -27.09 38.70
CA VAL A 278 -4.79 -25.72 38.20
C VAL A 278 -3.54 -25.25 37.45
N LEU A 279 -2.35 -25.48 38.02
CA LEU A 279 -1.08 -25.11 37.39
C LEU A 279 -0.90 -25.87 36.08
N GLN A 280 -1.10 -27.19 36.11
CA GLN A 280 -1.01 -28.04 34.92
C GLN A 280 -1.98 -27.57 33.82
N THR A 281 -3.21 -27.19 34.18
CA THR A 281 -4.20 -26.72 33.21
C THR A 281 -3.81 -25.38 32.60
N ILE A 282 -3.33 -24.41 33.39
CA ILE A 282 -2.86 -23.12 32.87
C ILE A 282 -1.68 -23.31 31.91
N GLU A 283 -0.73 -24.18 32.29
CA GLU A 283 0.45 -24.44 31.48
C GLU A 283 0.10 -25.15 30.17
N GLN A 284 -0.59 -26.30 30.24
CA GLN A 284 -0.83 -27.18 29.09
C GLN A 284 -2.02 -26.72 28.22
N SER A 285 -3.09 -26.21 28.84
CA SER A 285 -4.32 -25.83 28.10
C SER A 285 -4.34 -24.36 27.68
N CYS A 286 -3.49 -23.49 28.25
CA CYS A 286 -3.50 -22.06 27.93
C CYS A 286 -2.17 -21.55 27.37
N ILE A 287 -1.08 -21.62 28.15
CA ILE A 287 0.21 -21.04 27.75
C ILE A 287 0.78 -21.81 26.56
N GLN A 288 0.79 -23.15 26.63
CA GLN A 288 1.28 -24.00 25.55
C GLN A 288 0.41 -23.90 24.28
N ASP A 289 -0.89 -23.64 24.41
CA ASP A 289 -1.76 -23.35 23.27
C ASP A 289 -1.34 -22.05 22.55
N PHE A 290 -1.03 -20.98 23.29
CA PHE A 290 -0.47 -19.77 22.68
C PHE A 290 0.89 -20.03 22.03
N MET A 291 1.76 -20.84 22.65
CA MET A 291 3.04 -21.23 22.06
C MET A 291 2.85 -21.98 20.73
N HIS A 292 1.91 -22.92 20.69
CA HIS A 292 1.56 -23.66 19.47
C HIS A 292 1.06 -22.71 18.37
N HIS A 293 0.11 -21.83 18.69
CA HIS A 293 -0.39 -20.84 17.72
C HIS A 293 0.69 -19.83 17.30
N GLY A 294 1.62 -19.48 18.20
CA GLY A 294 2.75 -18.62 17.89
C GLY A 294 3.69 -19.20 16.83
N VAL A 295 3.75 -20.53 16.71
CA VAL A 295 4.50 -21.24 15.67
C VAL A 295 3.68 -21.46 14.40
N HIS A 296 2.41 -21.84 14.54
CA HIS A 296 1.60 -22.33 13.42
C HIS A 296 0.72 -21.29 12.73
N LEU A 297 0.48 -20.11 13.33
CA LEU A 297 -0.31 -19.07 12.68
C LEU A 297 0.43 -18.48 11.47
N PRO A 298 -0.27 -18.26 10.33
CA PRO A 298 0.28 -17.55 9.18
C PRO A 298 0.76 -16.14 9.56
N ARG A 299 1.86 -15.67 8.98
CA ARG A 299 2.44 -14.35 9.33
C ARG A 299 1.55 -13.16 8.98
N ASN A 300 0.69 -13.31 7.97
CA ASN A 300 -0.29 -12.31 7.56
C ASN A 300 -1.53 -12.26 8.47
N SER A 301 -1.67 -13.20 9.41
CA SER A 301 -2.79 -13.22 10.35
C SER A 301 -2.70 -12.01 11.31
N PRO A 302 -3.79 -11.27 11.54
CA PRO A 302 -3.83 -10.19 12.53
C PRO A 302 -3.65 -10.71 13.98
N LEU A 303 -3.80 -12.02 14.20
CA LEU A 303 -3.64 -12.67 15.49
C LEU A 303 -2.17 -12.98 15.81
N HIS A 304 -1.36 -13.31 14.80
CA HIS A 304 0.03 -13.69 14.99
C HIS A 304 0.84 -12.66 15.81
N PRO A 305 0.84 -11.34 15.50
CA PRO A 305 1.57 -10.36 16.31
C PRO A 305 1.00 -10.19 17.73
N LYS A 306 -0.28 -10.50 17.97
CA LYS A 306 -0.92 -10.42 19.29
C LYS A 306 -0.49 -11.60 20.18
N VAL A 307 -0.52 -12.82 19.63
CA VAL A 307 -0.04 -14.03 20.31
C VAL A 307 1.44 -13.89 20.67
N ARG A 308 2.27 -13.39 19.74
CA ARG A 308 3.70 -13.14 20.02
C ARG A 308 3.91 -12.10 21.12
N GLU A 309 3.08 -11.07 21.19
CA GLU A 309 3.14 -10.07 22.27
C GLU A 309 2.83 -10.70 23.64
N VAL A 310 1.83 -11.58 23.72
CA VAL A 310 1.50 -12.32 24.94
C VAL A 310 2.69 -13.17 25.39
N LEU A 311 3.30 -13.93 24.48
CA LEU A 311 4.45 -14.80 24.78
C LEU A 311 5.70 -14.00 25.16
N SER A 312 5.95 -12.85 24.51
CA SER A 312 7.10 -11.99 24.82
C SER A 312 7.11 -11.54 26.27
N TYR A 313 5.93 -11.33 26.88
CA TYR A 313 5.82 -11.01 28.30
C TYR A 313 6.46 -12.09 29.17
N PHE A 314 6.18 -13.38 28.91
CA PHE A 314 6.77 -14.49 29.67
C PHE A 314 8.30 -14.56 29.46
N HIS A 315 8.79 -14.36 28.24
CA HIS A 315 10.24 -14.35 27.95
C HIS A 315 10.99 -13.22 28.67
N GLN A 316 10.35 -12.07 28.88
CA GLN A 316 10.92 -10.96 29.63
C GLN A 316 11.01 -11.25 31.15
N GLN A 317 10.23 -12.20 31.66
CA GLN A 317 10.19 -12.58 33.08
C GLN A 317 11.09 -13.76 33.45
N LYS A 318 12.01 -14.18 32.57
CA LYS A 318 12.89 -15.36 32.80
C LYS A 318 13.66 -15.35 34.12
N LEU A 319 13.98 -14.19 34.68
CA LEU A 319 14.67 -14.09 35.98
C LEU A 319 13.76 -14.36 37.19
N ARG A 320 12.45 -14.55 36.98
CA ARG A 320 11.52 -14.92 38.05
C ARG A 320 11.54 -16.43 38.26
N GLN A 321 11.49 -16.84 39.52
CA GLN A 321 11.49 -18.24 39.93
C GLN A 321 10.42 -19.06 39.19
N GLY A 322 10.81 -20.26 38.71
CA GLY A 322 9.94 -21.20 38.01
C GLY A 322 9.71 -20.90 36.51
N VAL A 323 10.02 -19.68 36.03
CA VAL A 323 9.71 -19.31 34.64
C VAL A 323 10.60 -20.04 33.64
N GLU A 324 11.91 -20.19 33.92
CA GLU A 324 12.81 -20.92 33.01
C GLU A 324 12.42 -22.39 32.87
N GLU A 325 12.12 -23.06 33.98
CA GLU A 325 11.64 -24.45 34.01
C GLU A 325 10.32 -24.61 33.23
N MET A 326 9.34 -23.73 33.46
CA MET A 326 8.09 -23.73 32.70
C MET A 326 8.34 -23.53 31.19
N LEU A 327 9.16 -22.56 30.80
CA LEU A 327 9.48 -22.31 29.40
C LEU A 327 10.18 -23.50 28.75
N TYR A 328 11.13 -24.14 29.46
CA TYR A 328 11.82 -25.34 29.00
C TYR A 328 10.84 -26.48 28.74
N ASN A 329 9.98 -26.80 29.72
CA ASN A 329 9.02 -27.89 29.63
C ASN A 329 7.98 -27.65 28.52
N LEU A 330 7.40 -26.45 28.45
CA LEU A 330 6.33 -26.16 27.51
C LEU A 330 6.80 -26.01 26.07
N TYR A 331 8.02 -25.51 25.85
CA TYR A 331 8.56 -25.39 24.50
C TYR A 331 9.16 -26.67 23.93
N GLN A 332 9.52 -27.65 24.77
CA GLN A 332 10.13 -28.90 24.34
C GLN A 332 9.40 -29.52 23.12
N PRO A 333 8.07 -29.78 23.15
CA PRO A 333 7.42 -30.42 22.01
C PRO A 333 7.14 -29.49 20.82
N ILE A 334 7.33 -28.17 20.98
CA ILE A 334 6.88 -27.15 20.02
C ILE A 334 8.04 -26.57 19.22
N ILE A 335 9.03 -25.96 19.87
CA ILE A 335 10.10 -25.24 19.17
C ILE A 335 10.93 -26.20 18.33
N TRP A 336 11.39 -27.32 18.92
CA TRP A 336 12.29 -28.25 18.24
C TRP A 336 11.62 -28.94 17.05
N ARG A 337 10.31 -29.22 17.12
CA ARG A 337 9.53 -29.72 15.98
C ARG A 337 9.27 -28.62 14.95
N GLY A 338 8.95 -27.40 15.41
CA GLY A 338 8.69 -26.24 14.58
C GLY A 338 9.91 -25.86 13.73
N LEU A 339 11.11 -25.85 14.32
CA LEU A 339 12.37 -25.60 13.62
C LEU A 339 12.69 -26.65 12.53
N LYS A 340 12.13 -27.85 12.65
CA LYS A 340 12.32 -28.97 11.70
C LYS A 340 11.09 -29.21 10.80
N ALA A 341 10.12 -28.30 10.82
CA ALA A 341 8.88 -28.43 10.06
C ALA A 341 9.12 -28.36 8.54
N ARG A 342 8.29 -29.05 7.76
CA ARG A 342 8.34 -28.96 6.28
C ARG A 342 8.00 -27.56 5.78
N ASN A 343 7.08 -26.87 6.44
CA ASN A 343 6.66 -25.51 6.09
C ASN A 343 7.68 -24.48 6.60
N SER A 344 8.17 -23.63 5.69
CA SER A 344 9.18 -22.61 6.01
C SER A 344 8.68 -21.46 6.88
N GLU A 345 7.41 -21.07 6.80
CA GLU A 345 6.84 -20.05 7.70
C GLU A 345 6.81 -20.57 9.14
N VAL A 346 6.44 -21.84 9.32
CA VAL A 346 6.44 -22.51 10.63
C VAL A 346 7.84 -22.54 11.22
N ARG A 347 8.86 -22.94 10.43
CA ARG A 347 10.27 -22.87 10.87
C ARG A 347 10.68 -21.46 11.25
N SER A 348 10.29 -20.48 10.43
CA SER A 348 10.62 -19.07 10.65
C SER A 348 9.93 -18.49 11.90
N ASN A 349 8.69 -18.87 12.20
CA ASN A 349 7.99 -18.47 13.42
C ASN A 349 8.57 -19.14 14.67
N ALA A 350 8.89 -20.43 14.58
CA ALA A 350 9.61 -21.16 15.64
C ALA A 350 10.97 -20.51 15.93
N ALA A 351 11.71 -20.10 14.90
CA ALA A 351 12.97 -19.38 15.04
C ALA A 351 12.83 -18.06 15.80
N LEU A 352 11.76 -17.29 15.54
CA LEU A 352 11.50 -16.04 16.27
C LEU A 352 11.26 -16.28 17.76
N LEU A 353 10.42 -17.26 18.11
CA LEU A 353 10.13 -17.60 19.50
C LEU A 353 11.35 -18.20 20.20
N PHE A 354 12.11 -19.04 19.50
CA PHE A 354 13.37 -19.60 19.99
C PHE A 354 14.35 -18.49 20.37
N VAL A 355 14.56 -17.52 19.49
CA VAL A 355 15.45 -16.37 19.73
C VAL A 355 15.00 -15.53 20.92
N GLU A 356 13.70 -15.31 21.08
CA GLU A 356 13.15 -14.52 22.20
C GLU A 356 13.25 -15.27 23.53
N ALA A 357 13.07 -16.59 23.51
CA ALA A 357 13.23 -17.46 24.67
C ALA A 357 14.71 -17.80 24.99
N PHE A 358 15.65 -17.54 24.07
CA PHE A 358 17.05 -17.95 24.21
C PHE A 358 17.75 -17.33 25.44
N PRO A 359 18.56 -18.10 26.20
CA PRO A 359 18.73 -19.56 26.09
C PRO A 359 17.60 -20.31 26.82
N ILE A 360 17.05 -21.37 26.24
CA ILE A 360 16.04 -22.20 26.92
C ILE A 360 16.79 -23.16 27.87
N ARG A 361 16.50 -23.12 29.17
CA ARG A 361 17.29 -23.81 30.21
C ARG A 361 16.38 -24.51 31.22
N ASP A 362 16.79 -25.69 31.68
CA ASP A 362 16.22 -26.35 32.86
C ASP A 362 17.15 -26.13 34.07
N PRO A 363 16.73 -25.34 35.08
CA PRO A 363 17.51 -25.07 36.28
C PRO A 363 17.93 -26.32 37.07
N ASN A 364 17.28 -27.47 36.84
CA ASN A 364 17.55 -28.72 37.56
C ASN A 364 18.67 -29.57 36.94
N LEU A 365 19.14 -29.23 35.73
CA LEU A 365 20.26 -29.94 35.10
C LEU A 365 21.60 -29.59 35.75
N ASN A 366 22.53 -30.55 35.73
CA ASN A 366 23.91 -30.28 36.12
C ASN A 366 24.62 -29.40 35.07
N HIS A 367 25.79 -28.86 35.42
CA HIS A 367 26.54 -27.96 34.53
C HIS A 367 26.93 -28.59 33.19
N GLU A 368 27.29 -29.87 33.16
CA GLU A 368 27.71 -30.56 31.94
C GLU A 368 26.54 -30.76 30.97
N ASP A 369 25.39 -31.21 31.48
CA ASP A 369 24.18 -31.39 30.69
C ASP A 369 23.63 -30.04 30.21
N MET A 370 23.72 -29.00 31.03
CA MET A 370 23.36 -27.64 30.64
C MET A 370 24.24 -27.13 29.48
N ASP A 371 25.56 -27.32 29.57
CA ASP A 371 26.47 -26.92 28.50
C ASP A 371 26.19 -27.69 27.19
N ASN A 372 25.87 -28.98 27.28
CA ASN A 372 25.44 -29.77 26.14
C ASN A 372 24.12 -29.24 25.51
N GLU A 373 23.14 -28.83 26.31
CA GLU A 373 21.89 -28.24 25.81
C GLU A 373 22.11 -26.86 25.17
N ILE A 374 23.00 -26.04 25.73
CA ILE A 374 23.38 -24.76 25.12
C ILE A 374 24.12 -24.97 23.80
N GLN A 375 24.99 -25.97 23.72
CA GLN A 375 25.70 -26.32 22.49
C GLN A 375 24.72 -26.73 21.36
N LYS A 376 23.72 -27.57 21.67
CA LYS A 376 22.64 -27.90 20.71
C LYS A 376 21.88 -26.66 20.24
N GLN A 377 21.64 -25.69 21.12
CA GLN A 377 20.99 -24.45 20.74
C GLN A 377 21.84 -23.59 19.80
N PHE A 378 23.17 -23.58 19.96
CA PHE A 378 24.06 -22.94 18.99
C PHE A 378 24.03 -23.66 17.63
N GLU A 379 23.99 -24.99 17.61
CA GLU A 379 23.85 -25.76 16.37
C GLU A 379 22.55 -25.41 15.63
N GLU A 380 21.43 -25.27 16.34
CA GLU A 380 20.17 -24.83 15.73
C GLU A 380 20.24 -23.40 15.18
N LEU A 381 21.05 -22.50 15.76
CA LEU A 381 21.31 -21.18 15.15
C LEU A 381 22.05 -21.30 13.81
N PHE A 382 23.04 -22.19 13.70
CA PHE A 382 23.71 -22.46 12.43
C PHE A 382 22.74 -23.07 11.41
N ASN A 383 21.91 -24.04 11.82
CA ASN A 383 20.88 -24.62 10.96
C ASN A 383 19.92 -23.56 10.38
N LEU A 384 19.54 -22.56 11.19
CA LEU A 384 18.72 -21.45 10.72
C LEU A 384 19.42 -20.57 9.67
N LEU A 385 20.72 -20.34 9.82
CA LEU A 385 21.53 -19.60 8.84
C LEU A 385 21.77 -20.41 7.55
N GLU A 386 21.63 -21.73 7.61
CA GLU A 386 21.85 -22.66 6.49
C GLU A 386 20.55 -23.19 5.86
N ASP A 387 19.39 -22.72 6.32
CA ASP A 387 18.09 -23.21 5.85
C ASP A 387 17.91 -23.01 4.35
N PRO A 388 17.37 -24.00 3.61
CA PRO A 388 17.16 -23.87 2.16
C PRO A 388 16.25 -22.70 1.78
N GLN A 389 15.34 -22.28 2.67
CA GLN A 389 14.41 -21.18 2.39
C GLN A 389 14.97 -19.81 2.84
N PRO A 390 15.04 -18.82 1.93
CA PRO A 390 15.49 -17.46 2.25
C PRO A 390 14.79 -16.77 3.43
N LEU A 391 13.49 -17.02 3.62
CA LEU A 391 12.71 -16.46 4.73
C LEU A 391 13.25 -16.89 6.11
N VAL A 392 13.64 -18.16 6.22
CA VAL A 392 14.16 -18.72 7.46
C VAL A 392 15.56 -18.17 7.71
N ARG A 393 16.43 -18.15 6.69
CA ARG A 393 17.78 -17.55 6.80
C ARG A 393 17.75 -16.08 7.20
N SER A 394 16.86 -15.28 6.61
CA SER A 394 16.67 -13.88 7.00
C SER A 394 16.26 -13.72 8.47
N THR A 395 15.46 -14.66 8.97
CA THR A 395 15.05 -14.71 10.38
C THR A 395 16.18 -15.20 11.28
N GLY A 396 16.98 -16.16 10.81
CA GLY A 396 18.20 -16.62 11.47
C GLY A 396 19.22 -15.49 11.65
N VAL A 397 19.45 -14.67 10.62
CA VAL A 397 20.32 -13.48 10.69
C VAL A 397 19.86 -12.53 11.81
N LEU A 398 18.57 -12.19 11.83
CA LEU A 398 17.99 -11.37 12.89
C LEU A 398 18.19 -12.01 14.28
N GLY A 399 17.94 -13.32 14.36
CA GLY A 399 18.06 -14.10 15.58
C GLY A 399 19.46 -14.08 16.17
N VAL A 400 20.43 -14.44 15.35
CA VAL A 400 21.84 -14.46 15.71
C VAL A 400 22.33 -13.06 16.08
N CYS A 401 21.99 -12.02 15.32
CA CYS A 401 22.36 -10.65 15.67
C CYS A 401 21.78 -10.21 17.03
N LYS A 402 20.54 -10.57 17.36
CA LYS A 402 19.93 -10.28 18.67
C LYS A 402 20.63 -11.03 19.81
N ILE A 403 20.85 -12.33 19.64
CA ILE A 403 21.48 -13.19 20.66
C ILE A 403 22.91 -12.74 20.92
N THR A 404 23.70 -12.56 19.86
CA THR A 404 25.11 -12.13 19.98
C THR A 404 25.21 -10.73 20.58
N ALA A 405 24.31 -9.80 20.24
CA ALA A 405 24.30 -8.47 20.85
C ALA A 405 24.01 -8.52 22.36
N LYS A 406 23.04 -9.36 22.78
CA LYS A 406 22.58 -9.46 24.17
C LYS A 406 23.53 -10.28 25.07
N TYR A 407 24.10 -11.35 24.55
CA TYR A 407 24.89 -12.32 25.31
C TYR A 407 26.37 -12.36 24.92
N TRP A 408 26.89 -11.28 24.34
CA TRP A 408 28.26 -11.19 23.80
C TRP A 408 29.34 -11.75 24.74
N GLU A 409 29.31 -11.37 26.02
CA GLU A 409 30.30 -11.80 27.01
C GLU A 409 30.15 -13.26 27.46
N MET A 410 28.96 -13.83 27.26
CA MET A 410 28.62 -15.19 27.69
C MET A 410 28.84 -16.23 26.59
N ILE A 411 28.96 -15.81 25.33
CA ILE A 411 29.16 -16.71 24.19
C ILE A 411 30.66 -16.92 23.96
N PRO A 412 31.14 -18.17 23.78
CA PRO A 412 32.53 -18.44 23.46
C PRO A 412 33.03 -17.64 22.24
N PRO A 413 34.21 -16.99 22.29
CA PRO A 413 34.71 -16.15 21.19
C PRO A 413 34.84 -16.86 19.84
N ALA A 414 35.12 -18.17 19.85
CA ALA A 414 35.16 -18.99 18.63
C ALA A 414 33.77 -19.04 17.96
N ILE A 415 32.72 -19.31 18.73
CA ILE A 415 31.34 -19.38 18.23
C ILE A 415 30.88 -18.01 17.71
N LEU A 416 31.18 -16.92 18.42
CA LEU A 416 30.89 -15.56 17.94
C LEU A 416 31.52 -15.30 16.57
N THR A 417 32.80 -15.66 16.43
CA THR A 417 33.55 -15.45 15.19
C THR A 417 32.95 -16.27 14.04
N ASP A 418 32.59 -17.52 14.29
CA ASP A 418 32.04 -18.41 13.26
C ASP A 418 30.62 -17.99 12.82
N LEU A 419 29.76 -17.60 13.76
CA LEU A 419 28.43 -17.04 13.46
C LEU A 419 28.54 -15.77 12.61
N LEU A 420 29.43 -14.84 12.98
CA LEU A 420 29.63 -13.60 12.22
C LEU A 420 30.28 -13.88 10.86
N ARG A 421 31.18 -14.85 10.75
CA ARG A 421 31.75 -15.27 9.47
C ARG A 421 30.67 -15.83 8.55
N LYS A 422 29.73 -16.62 9.07
CA LYS A 422 28.59 -17.12 8.30
C LYS A 422 27.69 -15.98 7.81
N ILE A 423 27.37 -15.02 8.67
CA ILE A 423 26.50 -13.88 8.32
C ILE A 423 27.17 -12.95 7.30
N LEU A 424 28.41 -12.55 7.54
CA LEU A 424 29.11 -11.56 6.72
C LEU A 424 29.77 -12.19 5.49
N GLY A 425 30.22 -13.44 5.56
CA GLY A 425 30.81 -14.15 4.42
C GLY A 425 29.75 -14.70 3.48
N ASP A 426 28.89 -15.59 3.99
CA ASP A 426 27.98 -16.36 3.13
C ASP A 426 26.69 -15.59 2.86
N LEU A 427 26.02 -15.11 3.91
CA LEU A 427 24.67 -14.54 3.79
C LEU A 427 24.66 -13.12 3.21
N ALA A 428 25.72 -12.34 3.38
CA ALA A 428 25.88 -11.06 2.69
C ALA A 428 26.06 -11.24 1.17
N ALA A 429 26.49 -12.43 0.73
CA ALA A 429 26.68 -12.81 -0.67
C ALA A 429 25.63 -13.84 -1.15
N ASP A 430 24.50 -13.96 -0.45
CA ASP A 430 23.45 -14.94 -0.77
C ASP A 430 22.97 -14.81 -2.22
N VAL A 431 23.17 -15.86 -3.02
CA VAL A 431 22.83 -15.88 -4.44
C VAL A 431 21.34 -16.08 -4.71
N SER A 432 20.62 -16.67 -3.76
CA SER A 432 19.22 -17.08 -3.93
C SER A 432 18.24 -15.95 -3.64
N SER A 433 18.60 -15.00 -2.77
CA SER A 433 17.67 -13.93 -2.37
C SER A 433 18.35 -12.66 -1.90
N ALA A 434 17.95 -11.55 -2.51
CA ALA A 434 18.31 -10.22 -2.04
C ALA A 434 17.67 -9.87 -0.66
N ASP A 435 16.62 -10.57 -0.23
CA ASP A 435 16.05 -10.35 1.12
C ASP A 435 17.00 -10.83 2.22
N VAL A 436 17.70 -11.94 1.99
CA VAL A 436 18.72 -12.44 2.92
C VAL A 436 19.88 -11.45 3.00
N ARG A 437 20.45 -11.04 1.87
CA ARG A 437 21.52 -10.03 1.83
C ARG A 437 21.11 -8.72 2.50
N CYS A 438 19.88 -8.27 2.25
CA CYS A 438 19.31 -7.08 2.87
C CYS A 438 19.16 -7.25 4.40
N SER A 439 18.73 -8.44 4.86
CA SER A 439 18.56 -8.73 6.29
C SER A 439 19.88 -8.61 7.06
N VAL A 440 21.01 -9.02 6.46
CA VAL A 440 22.35 -8.87 7.07
C VAL A 440 22.60 -7.42 7.45
N PHE A 441 22.48 -6.51 6.49
CA PHE A 441 22.78 -5.09 6.73
C PHE A 441 21.70 -4.37 7.56
N LYS A 442 20.46 -4.87 7.59
CA LYS A 442 19.42 -4.37 8.48
C LYS A 442 19.61 -4.81 9.94
N CYS A 443 20.20 -5.99 10.18
CA CYS A 443 20.35 -6.55 11.52
C CYS A 443 21.70 -6.20 12.16
N LEU A 444 22.75 -5.96 11.37
CA LEU A 444 24.06 -5.57 11.89
C LEU A 444 24.05 -4.30 12.78
N PRO A 445 23.19 -3.29 12.53
CA PRO A 445 23.00 -2.18 13.46
C PRO A 445 22.67 -2.58 14.91
N ILE A 446 21.98 -3.71 15.13
CA ILE A 446 21.67 -4.23 16.47
C ILE A 446 22.96 -4.63 17.19
N LEU A 447 23.92 -5.23 16.47
CA LEU A 447 25.22 -5.59 17.00
C LEU A 447 26.08 -4.36 17.29
N LEU A 448 26.03 -3.37 16.41
CA LEU A 448 26.77 -2.10 16.57
C LEU A 448 26.33 -1.29 17.79
N ASP A 449 25.17 -1.56 18.39
CA ASP A 449 24.79 -0.97 19.69
C ASP A 449 25.63 -1.52 20.85
N ASN A 450 26.17 -2.74 20.70
CA ASN A 450 27.13 -3.30 21.63
C ASN A 450 28.57 -2.91 21.23
N LYS A 451 29.21 -2.04 22.01
CA LYS A 451 30.57 -1.53 21.77
C LYS A 451 31.64 -2.63 21.76
N LEU A 452 31.42 -3.74 22.46
CA LEU A 452 32.36 -4.87 22.47
C LEU A 452 32.46 -5.57 21.10
N SER A 453 31.46 -5.39 20.24
CA SER A 453 31.48 -5.94 18.87
C SER A 453 32.36 -5.14 17.90
N HIS A 454 32.66 -3.87 18.21
CA HIS A 454 33.26 -2.93 17.26
C HIS A 454 34.63 -3.40 16.74
N PRO A 455 35.58 -3.89 17.57
CA PRO A 455 36.89 -4.30 17.07
C PRO A 455 36.81 -5.47 16.07
N LEU A 456 35.92 -6.44 16.33
CA LEU A 456 35.75 -7.58 15.43
C LEU A 456 35.07 -7.15 14.12
N LEU A 457 34.03 -6.31 14.20
CA LEU A 457 33.33 -5.80 13.02
C LEU A 457 34.22 -4.89 12.17
N GLU A 458 35.03 -4.00 12.77
CA GLU A 458 35.96 -3.14 12.03
C GLU A 458 36.94 -3.97 11.17
N ASN A 459 37.37 -5.13 11.66
CA ASN A 459 38.24 -6.05 10.92
C ASN A 459 37.52 -6.80 9.79
N MET A 460 36.24 -7.17 9.96
CA MET A 460 35.52 -8.02 9.01
C MET A 460 34.80 -7.24 7.90
N LEU A 461 34.32 -6.03 8.20
CA LEU A 461 33.50 -5.22 7.28
C LEU A 461 34.18 -4.82 5.95
N PRO A 462 35.49 -4.54 5.88
CA PRO A 462 36.14 -4.17 4.60
C PRO A 462 35.99 -5.22 3.48
N ALA A 463 35.75 -6.49 3.82
CA ALA A 463 35.46 -7.55 2.84
C ALA A 463 34.14 -7.31 2.08
N LEU A 464 33.22 -6.53 2.65
CA LEU A 464 31.86 -6.29 2.14
C LEU A 464 31.75 -5.07 1.23
N LYS A 465 32.88 -4.45 0.85
CA LYS A 465 32.90 -3.21 0.06
C LYS A 465 32.09 -3.29 -1.24
N PHE A 466 32.00 -4.47 -1.84
CA PHE A 466 31.28 -4.71 -3.10
C PHE A 466 29.76 -4.80 -2.92
N CYS A 467 29.25 -4.99 -1.69
CA CYS A 467 27.81 -4.97 -1.41
C CYS A 467 27.19 -3.58 -1.65
N LEU A 468 28.00 -2.53 -1.70
CA LEU A 468 27.59 -1.20 -2.16
C LEU A 468 27.11 -1.22 -3.64
N HIS A 469 27.57 -2.19 -4.43
CA HIS A 469 27.20 -2.38 -5.84
C HIS A 469 26.24 -3.55 -6.05
N ASP A 470 25.54 -3.98 -5.00
CA ASP A 470 24.54 -5.04 -5.14
C ASP A 470 23.51 -4.71 -6.22
N ASN A 471 23.11 -5.67 -7.04
CA ASN A 471 22.11 -5.46 -8.10
C ASN A 471 20.76 -4.97 -7.54
N SER A 472 20.44 -5.33 -6.29
CA SER A 472 19.20 -4.96 -5.62
C SER A 472 19.32 -3.65 -4.86
N GLU A 473 18.50 -2.66 -5.23
CA GLU A 473 18.45 -1.34 -4.57
C GLU A 473 18.21 -1.46 -3.05
N LYS A 474 17.31 -2.35 -2.61
CA LYS A 474 17.02 -2.55 -1.18
C LYS A 474 18.24 -2.99 -0.37
N VAL A 475 19.14 -3.76 -0.98
CA VAL A 475 20.40 -4.19 -0.32
C VAL A 475 21.35 -3.01 -0.23
N ARG A 476 21.52 -2.25 -1.32
CA ARG A 476 22.34 -1.02 -1.31
C ARG A 476 21.85 -0.01 -0.28
N VAL A 477 20.53 0.19 -0.17
CA VAL A 477 19.92 1.03 0.87
C VAL A 477 20.32 0.54 2.27
N ALA A 478 20.10 -0.73 2.58
CA ALA A 478 20.42 -1.30 3.89
C ALA A 478 21.93 -1.21 4.20
N PHE A 479 22.77 -1.42 3.21
CA PHE A 479 24.23 -1.31 3.34
C PHE A 479 24.67 0.11 3.68
N VAL A 480 24.15 1.14 2.98
CA VAL A 480 24.49 2.53 3.29
C VAL A 480 23.91 2.95 4.65
N ASP A 481 22.73 2.48 5.04
CA ASP A 481 22.17 2.71 6.39
C ASP A 481 23.06 2.10 7.48
N MET A 482 23.65 0.92 7.22
CA MET A 482 24.66 0.32 8.10
C MET A 482 25.94 1.17 8.19
N LEU A 483 26.45 1.71 7.07
CA LEU A 483 27.59 2.65 7.09
C LEU A 483 27.29 3.95 7.87
N LEU A 484 26.05 4.47 7.76
CA LEU A 484 25.59 5.61 8.55
C LEU A 484 25.57 5.28 10.04
N LYS A 485 25.08 4.10 10.42
CA LYS A 485 25.11 3.62 11.82
C LYS A 485 26.55 3.55 12.34
N ILE A 486 27.48 2.98 11.56
CA ILE A 486 28.91 2.91 11.90
C ILE A 486 29.50 4.31 12.16
N LYS A 487 29.23 5.26 11.26
CA LYS A 487 29.65 6.66 11.40
C LYS A 487 29.08 7.28 12.69
N ALA A 488 27.81 7.03 13.00
CA ALA A 488 27.12 7.58 14.17
C ALA A 488 27.67 7.05 15.49
N VAL A 489 27.88 5.73 15.61
CA VAL A 489 28.42 5.10 16.83
C VAL A 489 29.94 5.13 16.93
N ARG A 490 30.62 5.67 15.89
CA ARG A 490 32.08 5.75 15.78
C ARG A 490 32.78 4.38 15.84
N ALA A 491 32.13 3.33 15.34
CA ALA A 491 32.68 1.97 15.35
C ALA A 491 33.88 1.79 14.40
N ALA A 492 33.86 2.47 13.25
CA ALA A 492 34.92 2.45 12.26
C ALA A 492 34.83 3.68 11.34
N LYS A 493 35.90 3.96 10.59
CA LYS A 493 35.88 4.96 9.52
C LYS A 493 35.23 4.35 8.27
N PHE A 494 34.07 4.87 7.83
CA PHE A 494 33.34 4.28 6.69
C PHE A 494 34.17 4.20 5.40
N TRP A 495 35.09 5.14 5.18
CA TRP A 495 35.98 5.14 4.01
C TRP A 495 37.07 4.06 4.04
N LYS A 496 37.32 3.44 5.21
CA LYS A 496 38.16 2.23 5.31
C LYS A 496 37.39 0.97 4.91
N ILE A 497 36.07 1.00 5.02
CA ILE A 497 35.19 -0.10 4.60
C ILE A 497 34.92 0.01 3.10
N CYS A 498 34.47 1.18 2.65
CA CYS A 498 34.22 1.49 1.24
C CYS A 498 35.06 2.70 0.81
N PRO A 499 36.07 2.51 -0.06
CA PRO A 499 36.88 3.62 -0.58
C PRO A 499 36.02 4.69 -1.25
N MET A 500 36.48 5.94 -1.21
CA MET A 500 35.72 7.11 -1.69
C MET A 500 35.32 6.96 -3.17
N GLU A 501 36.20 6.39 -3.99
CA GLU A 501 35.99 6.18 -5.42
C GLU A 501 34.75 5.29 -5.67
N GLN A 502 34.56 4.26 -4.85
CA GLN A 502 33.42 3.34 -4.96
C GLN A 502 32.10 4.02 -4.53
N ILE A 503 32.17 4.87 -3.50
CA ILE A 503 31.02 5.64 -3.01
C ILE A 503 30.59 6.68 -4.06
N LEU A 504 31.54 7.41 -4.64
CA LEU A 504 31.26 8.42 -5.66
C LEU A 504 30.75 7.79 -6.96
N ALA A 505 31.38 6.71 -7.42
CA ALA A 505 30.87 5.92 -8.54
C ALA A 505 29.42 5.51 -8.29
N ARG A 506 29.06 5.15 -7.05
CA ARG A 506 27.65 4.87 -6.73
C ARG A 506 26.74 6.06 -6.68
N LEU A 507 27.15 7.14 -6.04
CA LEU A 507 26.37 8.37 -6.05
C LEU A 507 25.98 8.77 -7.49
N GLU A 508 26.92 8.75 -8.43
CA GLU A 508 26.72 9.12 -9.84
C GLU A 508 25.52 8.43 -10.52
N VAL A 509 25.32 7.12 -10.33
CA VAL A 509 24.30 6.38 -11.09
C VAL A 509 23.09 5.95 -10.25
N ASP A 510 23.20 5.90 -8.92
CA ASP A 510 22.16 5.28 -8.10
C ASP A 510 20.86 6.12 -8.02
N SER A 511 19.79 5.48 -7.57
CA SER A 511 18.49 6.10 -7.41
C SER A 511 18.46 7.09 -6.23
N ARG A 512 17.36 7.83 -6.10
CA ARG A 512 17.16 8.80 -5.00
C ARG A 512 17.24 8.16 -3.59
N PRO A 513 16.62 7.00 -3.30
CA PRO A 513 16.72 6.38 -1.97
C PRO A 513 18.15 6.11 -1.50
N VAL A 514 19.03 5.64 -2.39
CA VAL A 514 20.44 5.38 -2.08
C VAL A 514 21.23 6.69 -2.08
N SER A 515 21.05 7.52 -3.11
CA SER A 515 21.79 8.77 -3.29
C SER A 515 21.68 9.68 -2.08
N ARG A 516 20.49 9.92 -1.52
CA ARG A 516 20.35 10.81 -0.35
C ARG A 516 21.12 10.31 0.88
N ARG A 517 21.22 8.99 1.05
CA ARG A 517 21.94 8.38 2.18
C ARG A 517 23.45 8.49 1.99
N ILE A 518 23.92 8.30 0.75
CA ILE A 518 25.32 8.57 0.40
C ILE A 518 25.63 10.05 0.62
N VAL A 519 24.75 10.97 0.24
CA VAL A 519 24.92 12.40 0.51
C VAL A 519 25.00 12.67 2.01
N ASN A 520 24.12 12.09 2.84
CA ASN A 520 24.23 12.19 4.31
C ASN A 520 25.58 11.65 4.83
N LEU A 521 26.04 10.51 4.29
CA LEU A 521 27.31 9.90 4.66
C LEU A 521 28.49 10.85 4.37
N LEU A 522 28.44 11.53 3.22
CA LEU A 522 29.49 12.42 2.73
C LEU A 522 29.30 13.90 3.10
N PHE A 523 28.18 14.28 3.72
CA PHE A 523 27.76 15.69 3.83
C PHE A 523 28.83 16.58 4.46
N ASN A 524 29.33 16.19 5.63
CA ASN A 524 30.37 16.93 6.36
C ASN A 524 31.74 16.93 5.66
N SER A 525 31.95 16.07 4.65
CA SER A 525 33.20 16.03 3.89
C SER A 525 33.22 17.07 2.76
N PHE A 526 32.06 17.31 2.12
CA PHE A 526 31.96 18.16 0.93
C PHE A 526 31.12 19.43 1.11
N PHE A 527 30.40 19.55 2.23
CA PHE A 527 29.73 20.78 2.65
C PHE A 527 29.79 20.94 4.18
N PRO A 528 30.98 21.20 4.75
CA PRO A 528 31.16 21.38 6.19
C PRO A 528 30.63 22.76 6.64
N VAL A 529 29.32 22.84 6.94
CA VAL A 529 28.63 24.10 7.32
C VAL A 529 29.23 24.85 8.52
N ASN A 530 30.08 24.19 9.32
CA ASN A 530 30.78 24.79 10.46
C ASN A 530 32.14 25.42 10.08
N GLN A 531 32.56 25.37 8.81
CA GLN A 531 33.78 25.99 8.29
C GLN A 531 33.45 27.24 7.45
N GLN A 532 34.47 28.01 7.08
CA GLN A 532 34.33 29.23 6.27
C GLN A 532 33.80 28.93 4.86
N GLU A 533 33.15 29.93 4.25
CA GLU A 533 32.47 29.80 2.94
C GLU A 533 33.44 29.41 1.81
N GLU A 534 34.69 29.88 1.88
CA GLU A 534 35.76 29.57 0.93
C GLU A 534 36.04 28.06 0.89
N VAL A 535 36.05 27.41 2.06
CA VAL A 535 36.28 25.97 2.16
C VAL A 535 35.14 25.18 1.52
N TRP A 536 33.91 25.68 1.54
CA TRP A 536 32.79 25.01 0.88
C TRP A 536 32.99 24.98 -0.63
N CYS A 537 33.48 26.08 -1.21
CA CYS A 537 33.80 26.15 -2.63
C CYS A 537 35.01 25.26 -2.98
N GLU A 538 36.05 25.22 -2.14
CA GLU A 538 37.20 24.32 -2.32
C GLU A 538 36.77 22.85 -2.34
N ARG A 539 35.89 22.45 -1.40
CA ARG A 539 35.36 21.09 -1.35
C ARG A 539 34.45 20.77 -2.53
N CYS A 540 33.70 21.75 -3.03
CA CYS A 540 32.91 21.62 -4.26
C CYS A 540 33.81 21.32 -5.46
N VAL A 541 34.87 22.11 -5.65
CA VAL A 541 35.83 21.92 -6.74
C VAL A 541 36.56 20.58 -6.61
N ALA A 542 36.99 20.20 -5.41
CA ALA A 542 37.61 18.90 -5.18
C ALA A 542 36.66 17.75 -5.55
N LEU A 543 35.37 17.84 -5.20
CA LEU A 543 34.39 16.81 -5.56
C LEU A 543 34.16 16.73 -7.08
N ILE A 544 34.12 17.88 -7.77
CA ILE A 544 34.03 17.94 -9.24
C ILE A 544 35.24 17.24 -9.87
N GLN A 545 36.45 17.53 -9.39
CA GLN A 545 37.69 16.93 -9.88
C GLN A 545 37.74 15.41 -9.62
N MET A 546 37.15 14.94 -8.53
CA MET A 546 37.07 13.51 -8.22
C MET A 546 36.04 12.79 -9.11
N ASN A 547 34.82 13.32 -9.21
CA ASN A 547 33.77 12.80 -10.09
C ASN A 547 32.68 13.88 -10.32
N PRO A 548 32.58 14.48 -11.51
CA PRO A 548 31.67 15.61 -11.77
C PRO A 548 30.19 15.20 -11.71
N ALA A 549 29.84 14.00 -12.15
CA ALA A 549 28.46 13.54 -12.14
C ALA A 549 27.99 13.19 -10.71
N ALA A 550 28.87 12.64 -9.87
CA ALA A 550 28.63 12.46 -8.44
C ALA A 550 28.51 13.81 -7.72
N ALA A 551 29.34 14.81 -8.08
CA ALA A 551 29.25 16.17 -7.54
C ALA A 551 27.87 16.79 -7.81
N ARG A 552 27.41 16.70 -9.05
CA ARG A 552 26.07 17.16 -9.46
C ARG A 552 24.97 16.52 -8.62
N LYS A 553 25.03 15.21 -8.39
CA LYS A 553 24.05 14.50 -7.53
C LYS A 553 24.22 14.80 -6.04
N PHE A 554 25.43 15.04 -5.55
CA PHE A 554 25.66 15.43 -4.17
C PHE A 554 24.92 16.73 -3.86
N TYR A 555 25.18 17.77 -4.67
CA TYR A 555 24.57 19.08 -4.49
C TYR A 555 23.07 19.10 -4.81
N GLN A 556 22.57 18.15 -5.62
CA GLN A 556 21.14 17.95 -5.82
C GLN A 556 20.38 17.61 -4.53
N TYR A 557 21.00 16.84 -3.61
CA TYR A 557 20.36 16.42 -2.36
C TYR A 557 20.93 17.10 -1.10
N ALA A 558 21.96 17.94 -1.23
CA ALA A 558 22.60 18.63 -0.12
C ALA A 558 21.61 19.47 0.73
N TYR A 559 20.57 20.03 0.10
CA TYR A 559 19.53 20.81 0.77
C TYR A 559 18.76 20.02 1.85
N GLU A 560 18.74 18.68 1.80
CA GLU A 560 18.07 17.86 2.83
C GLU A 560 18.83 17.88 4.18
N HIS A 561 20.05 18.43 4.22
CA HIS A 561 20.93 18.40 5.39
C HIS A 561 21.41 19.78 5.87
N THR A 562 20.95 20.87 5.28
CA THR A 562 21.36 22.24 5.64
C THR A 562 20.26 23.26 5.37
N ALA A 563 20.39 24.44 5.96
CA ALA A 563 19.46 25.53 5.74
C ALA A 563 19.57 26.09 4.30
N PRO A 564 18.46 26.54 3.69
CA PRO A 564 18.47 27.17 2.37
C PRO A 564 19.43 28.37 2.26
N THR A 565 19.67 29.08 3.36
CA THR A 565 20.62 30.21 3.44
C THR A 565 22.05 29.77 3.15
N ASN A 566 22.48 28.61 3.64
CA ASN A 566 23.82 28.07 3.36
C ASN A 566 23.97 27.68 1.89
N ILE A 567 22.91 27.16 1.27
CA ILE A 567 22.89 26.84 -0.16
C ILE A 567 23.03 28.13 -0.99
N ALA A 568 22.28 29.19 -0.65
CA ALA A 568 22.40 30.49 -1.32
C ALA A 568 23.80 31.10 -1.16
N LYS A 569 24.41 31.00 0.02
CA LYS A 569 25.80 31.42 0.26
C LYS A 569 26.81 30.64 -0.58
N LEU A 570 26.66 29.32 -0.69
CA LEU A 570 27.51 28.50 -1.56
C LEU A 570 27.37 28.92 -3.04
N MET A 571 26.14 29.15 -3.51
CA MET A 571 25.91 29.67 -4.87
C MET A 571 26.65 30.99 -5.12
N LEU A 572 26.56 31.94 -4.18
CA LEU A 572 27.25 33.22 -4.28
C LEU A 572 28.77 33.09 -4.22
N THR A 573 29.28 32.12 -3.44
CA THR A 573 30.71 31.84 -3.35
C THR A 573 31.23 31.23 -4.65
N ILE A 574 30.50 30.29 -5.25
CA ILE A 574 30.80 29.76 -6.59
C ILE A 574 30.79 30.88 -7.63
N ARG A 575 29.83 31.81 -7.55
CA ARG A 575 29.80 33.00 -8.43
C ARG A 575 31.07 33.85 -8.29
N ARG A 576 31.54 34.12 -7.06
CA ARG A 576 32.81 34.85 -6.83
C ARG A 576 33.99 34.10 -7.45
N CYS A 577 34.04 32.77 -7.30
CA CYS A 577 35.07 31.92 -7.91
C CYS A 577 35.07 32.01 -9.44
N LEU A 578 33.91 31.91 -10.09
CA LEU A 578 33.76 32.05 -11.54
C LEU A 578 34.22 33.44 -12.04
N ASN A 579 33.82 34.52 -11.35
CA ASN A 579 34.26 35.88 -11.68
C ASN A 579 35.78 36.04 -11.58
N ALA A 580 36.39 35.50 -10.51
CA ALA A 580 37.83 35.54 -10.33
C ALA A 580 38.57 34.82 -11.46
N CYS A 581 38.00 33.76 -12.03
CA CYS A 581 38.57 33.07 -13.19
C CYS A 581 38.51 33.93 -14.46
N ILE A 582 37.37 34.60 -14.72
CA ILE A 582 37.21 35.50 -15.89
C ILE A 582 38.19 36.68 -15.82
N ASN A 583 38.30 37.33 -14.66
CA ASN A 583 39.17 38.51 -14.50
C ASN A 583 40.67 38.21 -14.72
N ARG A 584 41.11 36.95 -14.66
CA ARG A 584 42.50 36.57 -15.00
C ARG A 584 42.79 36.50 -16.49
N THR A 585 41.76 36.37 -17.33
CA THR A 585 41.93 36.28 -18.79
C THR A 585 42.00 37.61 -19.50
N VAL A 586 41.73 38.71 -18.80
CA VAL A 586 41.94 40.06 -19.33
C VAL A 586 43.35 40.48 -18.94
N PRO A 587 44.28 40.69 -19.90
CA PRO A 587 45.56 41.31 -19.59
C PRO A 587 45.27 42.74 -19.10
N ASN A 588 45.76 43.09 -17.92
CA ASN A 588 45.79 44.50 -17.50
C ASN A 588 46.73 45.25 -18.45
N GLU A 589 46.19 45.95 -19.44
CA GLU A 589 46.96 46.86 -20.30
C GLU A 589 47.08 48.28 -19.72
N ASP A 590 46.53 48.57 -18.54
CA ASP A 590 46.65 49.89 -17.92
C ASP A 590 47.35 49.81 -16.56
N THR A 591 48.69 49.84 -16.58
CA THR A 591 49.53 50.38 -15.49
C THR A 591 50.87 50.73 -16.10
N GLU A 592 50.88 51.83 -16.85
CA GLU A 592 52.11 52.59 -17.07
C GLU A 592 52.51 53.29 -15.77
N ASP A 593 53.81 53.30 -15.55
CA ASP A 593 54.55 53.88 -14.44
C ASP A 593 54.24 55.37 -14.22
N GLU A 594 53.98 55.80 -12.98
CA GLU A 594 54.46 57.11 -12.49
C GLU A 594 54.81 57.00 -10.99
N ASP A 595 56.10 57.25 -10.71
CA ASP A 595 56.73 57.40 -9.40
C ASP A 595 56.27 58.67 -8.65
N ASP A 596 56.34 58.61 -7.32
CA ASP A 596 56.61 59.67 -6.32
C ASP A 596 55.99 61.08 -6.49
N ASP A 597 55.09 61.48 -5.58
CA ASP A 597 55.29 62.70 -4.76
C ASP A 597 54.46 62.70 -3.47
N GLU A 598 55.09 63.09 -2.36
CA GLU A 598 54.49 63.28 -1.04
C GLU A 598 53.69 64.60 -0.98
N GLY A 599 52.51 64.59 -0.34
CA GLY A 599 51.77 65.83 -0.04
C GLY A 599 50.54 65.61 0.83
N ASP A 600 50.63 66.04 2.08
CA ASP A 600 49.58 66.03 3.11
C ASP A 600 48.23 66.64 2.67
N GLY A 601 47.12 66.02 3.09
CA GLY A 601 45.78 66.63 3.02
C GLY A 601 44.63 65.67 3.29
N GLU A 602 43.98 65.84 4.44
CA GLU A 602 42.83 65.10 4.97
C GLU A 602 41.64 64.89 4.00
N GLY A 603 41.00 63.72 4.10
CA GLY A 603 39.55 63.61 3.95
C GLY A 603 39.00 62.54 3.00
N ILE A 604 38.70 61.36 3.56
CA ILE A 604 37.45 60.56 3.45
C ILE A 604 37.79 59.07 3.47
N VAL A 605 37.45 58.46 4.61
CA VAL A 605 37.57 57.03 4.89
C VAL A 605 36.64 56.24 3.95
N ARG A 606 37.23 55.52 2.98
CA ARG A 606 36.66 54.28 2.46
C ARG A 606 37.58 53.15 2.92
N GLY A 607 37.05 52.33 3.81
CA GLY A 607 37.78 51.25 4.47
C GLY A 607 38.43 50.29 3.46
N ASP A 608 39.75 50.32 3.44
CA ASP A 608 40.62 49.27 2.95
C ASP A 608 40.48 48.05 3.86
N SER A 609 39.88 46.96 3.36
CA SER A 609 40.04 45.62 3.96
C SER A 609 39.82 44.47 2.96
N GLU A 610 40.01 44.68 1.65
CA GLU A 610 39.87 43.63 0.62
C GLU A 610 41.21 43.27 -0.05
N LYS A 611 42.33 43.34 0.68
CA LYS A 611 43.66 42.94 0.19
C LYS A 611 44.36 41.88 1.04
N GLU A 612 43.63 41.01 1.73
CA GLU A 612 44.20 39.80 2.33
C GLU A 612 43.18 38.66 2.29
N ASN A 613 43.06 37.97 1.16
CA ASN A 613 42.59 36.58 1.05
C ASN A 613 42.68 36.11 -0.42
N LYS A 614 43.90 35.91 -0.92
CA LYS A 614 44.10 35.12 -2.14
C LYS A 614 43.69 33.67 -1.83
N SER A 615 42.49 33.26 -2.25
CA SER A 615 42.03 31.89 -1.99
C SER A 615 42.86 30.87 -2.80
N VAL A 616 43.12 29.67 -2.26
CA VAL A 616 43.96 28.64 -2.91
C VAL A 616 43.40 28.24 -4.29
N LEU A 617 42.08 28.36 -4.47
CA LEU A 617 41.37 28.17 -5.74
C LEU A 617 41.86 29.09 -6.86
N GLU A 618 42.43 30.25 -6.50
CA GLU A 618 42.93 31.24 -7.44
C GLU A 618 44.16 30.77 -8.22
N ASN A 619 44.87 29.75 -7.73
CA ASN A 619 46.04 29.19 -8.41
C ASN A 619 45.72 27.89 -9.16
N VAL A 620 44.51 27.33 -9.01
CA VAL A 620 44.16 25.97 -9.50
C VAL A 620 43.17 25.99 -10.66
N LEU A 621 42.28 27.00 -10.74
CA LEU A 621 41.25 27.10 -11.77
C LEU A 621 41.54 28.25 -12.74
N SER A 622 41.39 27.99 -14.04
CA SER A 622 41.41 28.99 -15.12
C SER A 622 40.17 28.81 -16.00
N THR A 623 39.82 29.81 -16.80
CA THR A 623 38.72 29.71 -17.79
C THR A 623 39.01 28.68 -18.89
N GLU A 624 40.25 28.22 -19.02
CA GLU A 624 40.65 27.17 -19.96
C GLU A 624 40.21 25.78 -19.47
N ASP A 625 39.96 25.59 -18.16
CA ASP A 625 39.34 24.39 -17.61
C ASP A 625 37.81 24.43 -17.77
N SER A 626 37.36 24.39 -19.03
CA SER A 626 35.94 24.48 -19.37
C SER A 626 35.09 23.38 -18.72
N ALA A 627 35.66 22.18 -18.48
CA ALA A 627 34.94 21.09 -17.85
C ALA A 627 34.58 21.40 -16.38
N SER A 628 35.51 21.99 -15.61
CA SER A 628 35.24 22.44 -14.25
C SER A 628 34.31 23.65 -14.22
N MET A 629 34.47 24.61 -15.14
CA MET A 629 33.59 25.79 -15.24
C MET A 629 32.14 25.39 -15.56
N ALA A 630 31.93 24.50 -16.53
CA ALA A 630 30.63 23.94 -16.85
C ALA A 630 30.01 23.25 -15.62
N SER A 631 30.80 22.43 -14.92
CA SER A 631 30.34 21.71 -13.72
C SER A 631 29.94 22.66 -12.57
N LEU A 632 30.67 23.75 -12.37
CA LEU A 632 30.32 24.78 -11.39
C LEU A 632 29.02 25.50 -11.76
N LEU A 633 28.85 25.87 -13.03
CA LEU A 633 27.59 26.47 -13.52
C LEU A 633 26.41 25.51 -13.36
N GLU A 634 26.59 24.23 -13.70
CA GLU A 634 25.59 23.18 -13.47
C GLU A 634 25.22 23.04 -11.99
N ILE A 635 26.19 23.06 -11.09
CA ILE A 635 25.96 22.99 -9.65
C ILE A 635 25.18 24.21 -9.17
N VAL A 636 25.49 25.42 -9.63
CA VAL A 636 24.70 26.63 -9.31
C VAL A 636 23.24 26.45 -9.73
N VAL A 637 22.98 25.93 -10.93
CA VAL A 637 21.63 25.65 -11.42
C VAL A 637 20.92 24.62 -10.53
N VAL A 638 21.62 23.54 -10.16
CA VAL A 638 21.08 22.49 -9.28
C VAL A 638 20.75 23.04 -7.89
N LEU A 639 21.66 23.80 -7.29
CA LEU A 639 21.50 24.43 -5.99
C LEU A 639 20.33 25.41 -6.00
N TRP A 640 20.25 26.30 -7.00
CA TRP A 640 19.12 27.23 -7.14
C TRP A 640 17.79 26.48 -7.19
N ARG A 641 17.71 25.44 -8.03
CA ARG A 641 16.50 24.61 -8.15
C ARG A 641 16.12 23.96 -6.82
N SER A 642 17.09 23.52 -6.04
CA SER A 642 16.87 22.85 -4.74
C SER A 642 16.22 23.77 -3.70
N ILE A 643 16.52 25.07 -3.72
CA ILE A 643 16.00 26.06 -2.77
C ILE A 643 14.95 27.01 -3.36
N ARG A 644 14.53 26.80 -4.61
CA ARG A 644 13.57 27.69 -5.30
C ARG A 644 12.33 27.99 -4.46
N LYS A 645 11.71 26.98 -3.85
CA LYS A 645 10.53 27.16 -2.99
C LYS A 645 10.82 28.04 -1.76
N ALA A 646 12.01 27.90 -1.17
CA ALA A 646 12.41 28.71 -0.03
C ALA A 646 12.74 30.15 -0.43
N LEU A 647 13.32 30.35 -1.62
CA LEU A 647 13.52 31.69 -2.19
C LEU A 647 12.18 32.36 -2.53
N ASP A 648 11.21 31.63 -3.10
CA ASP A 648 9.87 32.16 -3.39
C ASP A 648 9.09 32.55 -2.12
N GLN A 649 9.51 32.08 -0.94
CA GLN A 649 8.96 32.49 0.36
C GLN A 649 9.69 33.68 0.99
N ASN A 650 10.85 34.09 0.44
CA ASN A 650 11.65 35.20 0.95
C ASN A 650 12.04 36.14 -0.21
N GLU A 651 11.19 37.14 -0.46
CA GLU A 651 11.33 38.06 -1.58
C GLU A 651 12.62 38.90 -1.54
N GLU A 652 13.11 39.27 -0.35
CA GLU A 652 14.38 40.00 -0.23
C GLU A 652 15.56 39.14 -0.68
N ALA A 653 15.66 37.91 -0.15
CA ALA A 653 16.73 36.97 -0.52
C ALA A 653 16.65 36.59 -2.00
N LYS A 654 15.45 36.40 -2.54
CA LYS A 654 15.20 36.14 -3.96
C LYS A 654 15.65 37.30 -4.84
N THR A 655 15.23 38.52 -4.53
CA THR A 655 15.60 39.73 -5.27
C THR A 655 17.11 39.95 -5.24
N TYR A 656 17.73 39.78 -4.07
CA TYR A 656 19.18 39.88 -3.92
C TYR A 656 19.92 38.83 -4.78
N THR A 657 19.49 37.57 -4.73
CA THR A 657 20.11 36.49 -5.50
C THR A 657 19.95 36.71 -7.00
N ILE A 658 18.76 37.11 -7.46
CA ILE A 658 18.49 37.46 -8.87
C ILE A 658 19.41 38.61 -9.31
N SER A 659 19.49 39.71 -8.57
CA SER A 659 20.34 40.86 -8.90
C SER A 659 21.82 40.46 -9.06
N LYS A 660 22.35 39.65 -8.13
CA LYS A 660 23.75 39.21 -8.17
C LYS A 660 24.07 38.30 -9.36
N PHE A 661 23.17 37.42 -9.78
CA PHE A 661 23.40 36.55 -10.94
C PHE A 661 23.05 37.21 -12.27
N ALA A 662 22.03 38.07 -12.32
CA ALA A 662 21.67 38.82 -13.52
C ALA A 662 22.81 39.76 -13.98
N SER A 663 23.48 40.41 -13.03
CA SER A 663 24.58 41.35 -13.33
C SER A 663 25.79 40.71 -14.03
N VAL A 664 26.08 39.42 -13.79
CA VAL A 664 27.25 38.72 -14.34
C VAL A 664 26.92 37.89 -15.59
N LEU A 665 25.64 37.64 -15.85
CA LEU A 665 25.20 36.73 -16.90
C LEU A 665 25.64 37.15 -18.32
N PRO A 666 25.59 38.45 -18.71
CA PRO A 666 26.10 38.87 -20.03
C PRO A 666 27.59 38.58 -20.22
N GLU A 667 28.38 38.77 -19.17
CA GLU A 667 29.82 38.47 -19.17
C GLU A 667 30.07 36.97 -19.25
N TYR A 668 29.27 36.16 -18.55
CA TYR A 668 29.36 34.70 -18.63
C TYR A 668 29.06 34.17 -20.04
N PHE A 669 28.04 34.70 -20.72
CA PHE A 669 27.77 34.34 -22.12
C PHE A 669 28.90 34.78 -23.07
N LYS A 670 29.67 35.82 -22.73
CA LYS A 670 30.83 36.27 -23.51
C LYS A 670 32.06 35.40 -23.25
N ALA A 671 32.31 35.04 -21.99
CA ALA A 671 33.49 34.29 -21.56
C ALA A 671 33.36 32.78 -21.83
N PHE A 672 32.20 32.17 -21.52
CA PHE A 672 31.98 30.73 -21.63
C PHE A 672 31.20 30.37 -22.90
N LYS A 673 31.91 30.25 -24.03
CA LYS A 673 31.31 29.98 -25.35
C LYS A 673 31.11 28.50 -25.67
N GLU A 674 31.67 27.61 -24.86
CA GLU A 674 31.49 26.17 -25.08
C GLU A 674 30.04 25.75 -24.86
N GLU A 675 29.60 24.77 -25.66
CA GLU A 675 28.23 24.26 -25.65
C GLU A 675 27.82 23.74 -24.25
N ARG A 676 28.75 23.06 -23.57
CA ARG A 676 28.55 22.52 -22.22
C ARG A 676 28.33 23.61 -21.16
N CYS A 677 28.88 24.81 -21.34
CA CYS A 677 28.61 25.96 -20.47
C CYS A 677 27.34 26.72 -20.87
N THR A 678 27.03 26.76 -22.16
CA THR A 678 25.89 27.51 -22.70
C THR A 678 24.55 27.01 -22.14
N VAL A 679 24.35 25.68 -22.07
CA VAL A 679 23.09 25.10 -21.56
C VAL A 679 22.82 25.49 -20.09
N PRO A 680 23.73 25.29 -19.12
CA PRO A 680 23.56 25.78 -17.75
C PRO A 680 23.29 27.29 -17.67
N LEU A 681 23.92 28.12 -18.51
CA LEU A 681 23.68 29.56 -18.53
C LEU A 681 22.26 29.92 -18.98
N ILE A 682 21.73 29.25 -20.01
CA ILE A 682 20.33 29.43 -20.44
C ILE A 682 19.37 28.98 -19.33
N ILE A 683 19.64 27.84 -18.68
CA ILE A 683 18.80 27.36 -17.58
C ILE A 683 18.86 28.33 -16.40
N LEU A 684 20.05 28.86 -16.06
CA LEU A 684 20.21 29.87 -15.01
C LEU A 684 19.42 31.14 -15.34
N ALA A 685 19.49 31.62 -16.60
CA ALA A 685 18.69 32.75 -17.08
C ALA A 685 17.18 32.52 -16.88
N SER A 686 16.71 31.30 -17.13
CA SER A 686 15.29 30.93 -17.00
C SER A 686 14.76 30.95 -15.56
N PHE A 687 15.64 30.98 -14.55
CA PHE A 687 15.24 31.14 -13.14
C PHE A 687 15.02 32.60 -12.74
N MET A 688 15.38 33.54 -13.61
CA MET A 688 15.23 34.97 -13.40
C MET A 688 14.07 35.51 -14.26
N PRO A 689 13.39 36.60 -13.84
CA PRO A 689 12.43 37.29 -14.69
C PRO A 689 13.10 37.77 -16.00
N PRO A 690 12.38 37.79 -17.14
CA PRO A 690 12.95 38.22 -18.42
C PRO A 690 13.48 39.66 -18.37
N ALA A 691 12.83 40.53 -17.58
CA ALA A 691 13.27 41.91 -17.36
C ALA A 691 14.66 42.05 -16.70
N ALA A 692 15.13 41.02 -15.99
CA ALA A 692 16.46 41.01 -15.38
C ALA A 692 17.58 40.67 -16.39
N VAL A 693 17.23 40.07 -17.54
CA VAL A 693 18.18 39.58 -18.55
C VAL A 693 17.77 40.03 -19.98
N PRO A 694 17.56 41.34 -20.21
CA PRO A 694 16.87 41.85 -21.40
C PRO A 694 17.57 41.52 -22.73
N THR A 695 18.91 41.55 -22.75
CA THR A 695 19.72 41.25 -23.95
C THR A 695 19.50 39.81 -24.41
N PHE A 696 19.46 38.87 -23.48
CA PHE A 696 19.18 37.47 -23.78
C PHE A 696 17.69 37.28 -24.09
N SER A 697 16.78 37.75 -23.23
CA SER A 697 15.34 37.49 -23.35
C SER A 697 14.75 37.98 -24.67
N CYS A 698 15.13 39.18 -25.13
CA CYS A 698 14.65 39.72 -26.41
C CYS A 698 15.19 38.92 -27.62
N SER A 699 16.34 38.26 -27.49
CA SER A 699 16.94 37.46 -28.56
C SER A 699 16.33 36.06 -28.71
N VAL A 700 15.71 35.49 -27.67
CA VAL A 700 15.30 34.07 -27.63
C VAL A 700 14.30 33.73 -28.74
N LEU A 701 13.22 34.52 -28.88
CA LEU A 701 12.19 34.27 -29.90
C LEU A 701 12.75 34.48 -31.32
N SER A 702 13.64 35.45 -31.51
CA SER A 702 14.33 35.68 -32.77
C SER A 702 15.22 34.49 -33.14
N LYS A 703 15.99 33.96 -32.19
CA LYS A 703 16.80 32.74 -32.39
C LYS A 703 15.95 31.55 -32.84
N LEU A 704 14.80 31.31 -32.20
CA LEU A 704 13.86 30.26 -32.62
C LEU A 704 13.34 30.49 -34.05
N ARG A 705 12.94 31.73 -34.38
CA ARG A 705 12.44 32.08 -35.72
C ARG A 705 13.45 31.83 -36.85
N HIS A 706 14.74 32.02 -36.58
CA HIS A 706 15.83 31.86 -37.56
C HIS A 706 16.42 30.45 -37.65
N LEU A 707 15.94 29.47 -36.87
CA LEU A 707 16.38 28.08 -37.01
C LEU A 707 15.91 27.47 -38.34
N ASP A 708 16.77 26.67 -38.98
CA ASP A 708 16.44 25.96 -40.21
C ASP A 708 15.45 24.82 -39.97
N SER A 709 14.68 24.46 -41.00
CA SER A 709 13.81 23.27 -40.97
C SER A 709 14.68 22.01 -40.78
N GLY A 710 14.36 21.18 -39.78
CA GLY A 710 15.18 20.02 -39.40
C GLY A 710 16.28 20.31 -38.37
N ALA A 711 16.22 21.45 -37.67
CA ALA A 711 17.11 21.73 -36.55
C ALA A 711 17.02 20.68 -35.44
N ASP A 712 18.18 20.30 -34.88
CA ASP A 712 18.26 19.35 -33.78
C ASP A 712 17.54 19.88 -32.51
N GLU A 713 16.92 18.96 -31.76
CA GLU A 713 16.14 19.29 -30.55
C GLU A 713 16.95 20.09 -29.52
N GLN A 714 18.27 19.84 -29.40
CA GLN A 714 19.13 20.55 -28.45
C GLN A 714 19.20 22.06 -28.72
N LYS A 715 18.99 22.48 -29.97
CA LYS A 715 19.08 23.90 -30.39
C LYS A 715 17.86 24.73 -29.97
N TYR A 716 16.67 24.11 -29.87
CA TYR A 716 15.44 24.82 -29.50
C TYR A 716 14.90 24.46 -28.12
N SER A 717 15.13 23.24 -27.63
CA SER A 717 14.59 22.72 -26.36
C SER A 717 14.80 23.67 -25.17
N THR A 718 16.06 24.00 -24.88
CA THR A 718 16.41 24.85 -23.72
C THR A 718 15.88 26.30 -23.87
N LEU A 719 15.74 26.79 -25.11
CA LEU A 719 15.15 28.10 -25.40
C LEU A 719 13.63 28.09 -25.19
N ILE A 720 12.94 27.02 -25.62
CA ILE A 720 11.50 26.82 -25.38
C ILE A 720 11.23 26.67 -23.88
N ASP A 721 12.02 25.85 -23.17
CA ASP A 721 11.94 25.71 -21.71
C ASP A 721 12.03 27.07 -21.01
N CYS A 722 12.94 27.93 -21.48
CA CYS A 722 13.12 29.28 -20.97
C CYS A 722 11.88 30.15 -21.18
N LEU A 723 11.33 30.17 -22.41
CA LEU A 723 10.09 30.90 -22.72
C LEU A 723 8.89 30.36 -21.93
N CYS A 724 8.78 29.04 -21.75
CA CYS A 724 7.74 28.44 -20.93
C CYS A 724 7.83 28.90 -19.46
N ARG A 725 9.04 28.91 -18.86
CA ARG A 725 9.25 29.40 -17.48
C ARG A 725 8.97 30.88 -17.30
N TRP A 726 9.18 31.69 -18.35
CA TRP A 726 8.81 33.10 -18.36
C TRP A 726 7.33 33.35 -18.64
N GLY A 727 6.51 32.31 -18.83
CA GLY A 727 5.09 32.46 -19.19
C GLY A 727 4.86 32.95 -20.62
N GLN A 728 5.88 32.87 -21.48
CA GLN A 728 5.90 33.38 -22.86
C GLN A 728 5.65 32.29 -23.91
N VAL A 729 5.20 31.09 -23.50
CA VAL A 729 4.85 29.98 -24.42
C VAL A 729 3.85 30.40 -25.51
N GLY A 730 2.95 31.35 -25.20
CA GLY A 730 2.01 31.90 -26.18
C GLY A 730 2.67 32.50 -27.42
N HIS A 731 3.85 33.11 -27.31
CA HIS A 731 4.58 33.65 -28.45
C HIS A 731 5.17 32.55 -29.35
N VAL A 732 5.56 31.42 -28.77
CA VAL A 732 6.00 30.24 -29.54
C VAL A 732 4.83 29.66 -30.33
N LEU A 733 3.65 29.59 -29.71
CA LEU A 733 2.44 29.10 -30.38
C LEU A 733 1.92 30.05 -31.45
N GLU A 734 2.02 31.36 -31.24
CA GLU A 734 1.69 32.37 -32.25
C GLU A 734 2.59 32.18 -33.48
N LEU A 735 3.90 32.08 -33.29
CA LEU A 735 4.87 31.79 -34.37
C LEU A 735 4.54 30.47 -35.10
N ALA A 736 4.31 29.39 -34.34
CA ALA A 736 3.98 28.09 -34.93
C ALA A 736 2.64 28.10 -35.68
N SER A 737 1.63 28.80 -35.14
CA SER A 737 0.31 28.92 -35.77
C SER A 737 0.34 29.78 -37.03
N GLU A 738 1.15 30.84 -37.06
CA GLU A 738 1.39 31.66 -38.26
C GLU A 738 2.00 30.82 -39.38
N TRP A 739 3.07 30.06 -39.10
CA TRP A 739 3.69 29.15 -40.08
C TRP A 739 2.68 28.11 -40.61
N LEU A 740 1.93 27.43 -39.73
CA LEU A 740 0.94 26.43 -40.16
C LEU A 740 -0.20 27.04 -40.99
N SER A 741 -0.73 28.20 -40.59
CA SER A 741 -1.85 28.83 -41.29
C SER A 741 -1.49 29.30 -42.70
N GLU A 742 -0.28 29.81 -42.89
CA GLU A 742 0.23 30.22 -44.21
C GLU A 742 0.45 29.02 -45.16
N SER A 743 0.64 27.82 -44.62
CA SER A 743 0.83 26.60 -45.42
C SER A 743 -0.48 25.90 -45.83
N TYR A 744 -1.63 26.26 -45.26
CA TYR A 744 -2.92 25.62 -45.56
C TYR A 744 -3.73 26.36 -46.63
N PRO A 745 -4.55 25.66 -47.45
CA PRO A 745 -5.35 26.29 -48.50
C PRO A 745 -6.46 27.18 -47.92
N GLU A 746 -6.53 28.46 -48.32
CA GLU A 746 -7.66 29.34 -47.96
C GLU A 746 -8.93 28.97 -48.76
N LYS A 747 -10.08 28.74 -48.09
CA LYS A 747 -11.40 28.82 -48.75
C LYS A 747 -11.57 30.24 -49.29
N ARG A 748 -11.69 30.40 -50.61
CA ARG A 748 -11.99 31.69 -51.28
C ARG A 748 -13.33 32.26 -50.77
N GLY A 749 -13.26 33.05 -49.69
CA GLY A 749 -14.28 34.01 -49.29
C GLY A 749 -13.71 35.41 -49.50
N ARG A 750 -14.44 36.26 -50.24
CA ARG A 750 -14.11 37.68 -50.50
C ARG A 750 -13.58 38.36 -49.22
N LYS A 751 -12.32 38.78 -49.22
CA LYS A 751 -11.80 39.73 -48.24
C LYS A 751 -12.14 41.15 -48.71
N ASP A 752 -13.03 41.82 -47.98
CA ASP A 752 -13.05 43.27 -47.97
C ASP A 752 -11.75 43.78 -47.35
N SER A 753 -11.11 44.69 -48.07
CA SER A 753 -9.83 45.28 -47.73
C SER A 753 -9.94 46.23 -46.54
N ASN A 754 -9.46 45.82 -45.37
CA ASN A 754 -9.01 46.77 -44.35
C ASN A 754 -7.51 46.56 -44.10
N ARG A 755 -6.72 47.51 -44.63
CA ARG A 755 -5.28 47.61 -44.48
C ARG A 755 -4.92 47.82 -43.01
N GLN A 756 -4.21 46.86 -42.42
CA GLN A 756 -3.30 47.11 -41.32
C GLN A 756 -1.88 46.86 -41.84
N VAL A 757 -1.04 47.88 -41.75
CA VAL A 757 0.36 47.85 -42.18
C VAL A 757 1.15 46.94 -41.23
N ARG A 758 1.48 45.72 -41.67
CA ARG A 758 2.52 44.86 -41.07
C ARG A 758 3.77 45.00 -41.92
N ILE A 759 4.91 45.21 -41.27
CA ILE A 759 6.25 45.26 -41.89
C ILE A 759 6.46 43.94 -42.63
N GLN A 760 6.72 44.03 -43.93
CA GLN A 760 7.02 42.91 -44.82
C GLN A 760 8.46 42.45 -44.59
N ASP A 761 8.64 41.44 -43.74
CA ASP A 761 9.72 40.46 -43.96
C ASP A 761 9.07 39.26 -44.65
N THR A 762 9.21 39.17 -45.97
CA THR A 762 8.81 38.02 -46.77
C THR A 762 9.69 36.84 -46.38
N MET A 763 9.24 36.01 -45.43
CA MET A 763 10.00 34.86 -44.94
C MET A 763 9.24 33.56 -45.15
N GLU A 764 10.02 32.52 -45.44
CA GLU A 764 9.58 31.16 -45.75
C GLU A 764 8.82 30.55 -44.56
N SER A 765 7.61 30.05 -44.81
CA SER A 765 6.84 29.30 -43.81
C SER A 765 7.51 27.96 -43.50
N LYS A 766 7.64 27.61 -42.21
CA LYS A 766 8.32 26.41 -41.71
C LYS A 766 7.36 25.46 -40.97
N PRO A 767 6.43 24.78 -41.67
CA PRO A 767 5.39 23.98 -41.02
C PRO A 767 5.94 22.77 -40.24
N ALA A 768 7.01 22.11 -40.72
CA ALA A 768 7.63 20.99 -40.00
C ALA A 768 8.22 21.42 -38.64
N LEU A 769 8.98 22.52 -38.62
CA LEU A 769 9.59 23.07 -37.41
C LEU A 769 8.54 23.58 -36.41
N ALA A 770 7.42 24.12 -36.91
CA ALA A 770 6.28 24.50 -36.08
C ALA A 770 5.74 23.30 -35.28
N LEU A 771 5.62 22.14 -35.93
CA LEU A 771 5.16 20.91 -35.29
C LEU A 771 6.19 20.36 -34.31
N ASP A 772 7.49 20.46 -34.60
CA ASP A 772 8.56 20.06 -33.68
C ASP A 772 8.47 20.85 -32.35
N TYR A 773 8.19 22.16 -32.43
CA TYR A 773 8.01 23.00 -31.23
C TYR A 773 6.75 22.61 -30.44
N ILE A 774 5.62 22.43 -31.12
CA ILE A 774 4.35 22.04 -30.48
C ILE A 774 4.50 20.66 -29.82
N GLU A 775 5.10 19.70 -30.51
CA GLU A 775 5.33 18.34 -30.02
C GLU A 775 6.26 18.32 -28.81
N TYR A 776 7.35 19.08 -28.84
CA TYR A 776 8.26 19.23 -27.72
C TYR A 776 7.54 19.79 -26.48
N ILE A 777 6.73 20.84 -26.66
CA ILE A 777 5.95 21.46 -25.59
C ILE A 777 4.93 20.47 -25.00
N MET A 778 4.21 19.70 -25.83
CA MET A 778 3.20 18.75 -25.36
C MET A 778 3.80 17.53 -24.65
N THR A 779 4.99 17.10 -25.07
CA THR A 779 5.66 15.90 -24.53
C THR A 779 6.31 16.16 -23.18
N HIS A 780 6.90 17.34 -22.97
CA HIS A 780 7.62 17.69 -21.74
C HIS A 780 6.67 18.23 -20.65
N THR A 781 6.61 17.58 -19.48
CA THR A 781 5.63 17.85 -18.41
C THR A 781 5.54 19.34 -18.02
N MET A 782 6.68 19.99 -17.75
CA MET A 782 6.71 21.41 -17.34
C MET A 782 6.17 22.31 -18.45
N ASN A 783 6.57 22.06 -19.70
CA ASN A 783 6.16 22.87 -20.85
C ASN A 783 4.67 22.68 -21.16
N ARG A 784 4.18 21.44 -21.02
CA ARG A 784 2.77 21.11 -21.14
C ARG A 784 1.94 21.82 -20.07
N ASP A 785 2.40 21.88 -18.83
CA ASP A 785 1.71 22.63 -17.77
C ASP A 785 1.66 24.13 -18.10
N CYS A 786 2.74 24.70 -18.65
CA CYS A 786 2.76 26.07 -19.15
C CYS A 786 1.78 26.28 -20.32
N LEU A 787 1.75 25.37 -21.30
CA LEU A 787 0.80 25.39 -22.42
C LEU A 787 -0.65 25.40 -21.90
N LEU A 788 -0.99 24.46 -21.01
CA LEU A 788 -2.33 24.29 -20.46
C LEU A 788 -2.73 25.41 -19.47
N SER A 789 -1.79 26.30 -19.09
CA SER A 789 -2.08 27.50 -18.31
C SER A 789 -2.52 28.71 -19.15
N LEU A 790 -2.42 28.61 -20.48
CA LEU A 790 -2.88 29.67 -21.39
C LEU A 790 -4.41 29.79 -21.39
N GLN A 791 -4.89 30.95 -21.82
CA GLN A 791 -6.33 31.20 -22.02
C GLN A 791 -6.94 30.21 -23.02
N THR A 792 -8.12 29.66 -22.70
CA THR A 792 -8.85 28.67 -23.51
C THR A 792 -9.03 29.12 -24.97
N LYS A 793 -9.22 30.41 -25.21
CA LYS A 793 -9.31 30.98 -26.57
C LYS A 793 -8.05 30.70 -27.42
N LYS A 794 -6.84 30.83 -26.85
CA LYS A 794 -5.58 30.56 -27.55
C LYS A 794 -5.40 29.07 -27.83
N LEU A 795 -5.78 28.23 -26.87
CA LEU A 795 -5.73 26.77 -27.01
C LEU A 795 -6.70 26.27 -28.10
N ASN A 796 -7.92 26.80 -28.12
CA ASN A 796 -8.91 26.49 -29.15
C ASN A 796 -8.49 27.02 -30.53
N GLN A 797 -7.79 28.15 -30.59
CA GLN A 797 -7.21 28.64 -31.84
C GLN A 797 -6.14 27.68 -32.37
N LEU A 798 -5.23 27.20 -31.50
CA LEU A 798 -4.24 26.20 -31.88
C LEU A 798 -4.89 24.89 -32.36
N LEU A 799 -5.88 24.39 -31.62
CA LEU A 799 -6.64 23.20 -31.99
C LEU A 799 -7.33 23.37 -33.35
N LYS A 800 -7.91 24.54 -33.61
CA LYS A 800 -8.54 24.87 -34.90
C LYS A 800 -7.52 24.91 -36.04
N VAL A 801 -6.36 25.53 -35.84
CA VAL A 801 -5.29 25.60 -36.85
C VAL A 801 -4.79 24.21 -37.20
N LEU A 802 -4.47 23.37 -36.20
CA LEU A 802 -4.07 21.98 -36.43
C LEU A 802 -5.18 21.17 -37.12
N GLY A 803 -6.45 21.44 -36.80
CA GLY A 803 -7.60 20.76 -37.39
C GLY A 803 -7.81 21.03 -38.90
N LEU A 804 -7.29 22.13 -39.44
CA LEU A 804 -7.34 22.44 -40.88
C LEU A 804 -6.62 21.38 -41.73
N VAL A 805 -5.70 20.62 -41.12
CA VAL A 805 -4.98 19.54 -41.79
C VAL A 805 -5.90 18.44 -42.32
N LYS A 806 -7.11 18.27 -41.78
CA LYS A 806 -8.10 17.31 -42.31
C LYS A 806 -8.48 17.61 -43.76
N GLU A 807 -8.56 18.89 -44.14
CA GLU A 807 -8.82 19.29 -45.53
C GLU A 807 -7.64 18.92 -46.44
N VAL A 808 -6.41 19.11 -45.97
CA VAL A 808 -5.18 18.74 -46.70
C VAL A 808 -5.09 17.21 -46.88
N LEU A 809 -5.34 16.44 -45.82
CA LEU A 809 -5.36 14.98 -45.87
C LEU A 809 -6.47 14.47 -46.80
N PHE A 810 -7.64 15.10 -46.81
CA PHE A 810 -8.72 14.74 -47.72
C PHE A 810 -8.33 14.94 -49.20
N CYS A 811 -7.60 16.02 -49.53
CA CYS A 811 -7.07 16.22 -50.88
C CYS A 811 -6.07 15.13 -51.30
N TYR A 812 -5.29 14.56 -50.37
CA TYR A 812 -4.43 13.41 -50.67
C TYR A 812 -5.21 12.10 -50.90
N ILE A 813 -6.35 11.94 -50.23
CA ILE A 813 -7.23 10.77 -50.40
C ILE A 813 -8.00 10.86 -51.74
N LYS A 814 -8.45 12.06 -52.11
CA LYS A 814 -9.16 12.35 -53.36
C LYS A 814 -8.44 13.47 -54.14
N PRO A 815 -7.38 13.14 -54.89
CA PRO A 815 -6.62 14.12 -55.64
C PRO A 815 -7.53 14.81 -56.68
N SER A 816 -7.55 16.14 -56.65
CA SER A 816 -8.21 16.99 -57.65
C SER A 816 -7.13 17.78 -58.39
N GLU A 817 -7.26 17.90 -59.72
CA GLU A 817 -6.28 18.58 -60.59
C GLU A 817 -6.05 20.08 -60.27
N ALA A 818 -6.80 20.67 -59.33
CA ALA A 818 -6.82 22.10 -59.04
C ALA A 818 -6.10 22.54 -57.75
N VAL A 819 -5.45 21.66 -56.98
CA VAL A 819 -4.85 22.00 -55.68
C VAL A 819 -3.35 21.71 -55.63
N THR A 820 -2.51 22.74 -55.49
CA THR A 820 -1.09 22.61 -55.16
C THR A 820 -0.92 22.45 -53.63
N HIS A 821 -0.26 21.38 -53.20
CA HIS A 821 0.00 21.11 -51.79
C HIS A 821 1.27 21.84 -51.32
N ASN A 822 1.15 22.73 -50.34
CA ASN A 822 2.30 23.42 -49.71
C ASN A 822 2.89 22.67 -48.50
N VAL A 823 2.23 21.59 -48.06
CA VAL A 823 2.64 20.75 -46.91
C VAL A 823 2.80 19.33 -47.43
N ASN A 824 3.89 18.64 -47.09
CA ASN A 824 4.10 17.25 -47.48
C ASN A 824 3.23 16.26 -46.65
N GLN A 825 3.11 15.02 -47.13
CA GLN A 825 2.28 13.97 -46.53
C GLN A 825 2.65 13.70 -45.06
N ASP A 826 3.94 13.56 -44.74
CA ASP A 826 4.41 13.28 -43.38
C ASP A 826 4.09 14.41 -42.40
N THR A 827 4.28 15.66 -42.81
CA THR A 827 3.97 16.84 -41.98
C THR A 827 2.47 16.95 -41.74
N ALA A 828 1.63 16.63 -42.74
CA ALA A 828 0.18 16.61 -42.59
C ALA A 828 -0.28 15.52 -41.60
N LEU A 829 0.29 14.32 -41.67
CA LEU A 829 -0.02 13.24 -40.72
C LEU A 829 0.45 13.55 -39.30
N ARG A 830 1.64 14.15 -39.14
CA ARG A 830 2.13 14.63 -37.84
C ARG A 830 1.22 15.69 -37.24
N ALA A 831 0.77 16.66 -38.03
CA ALA A 831 -0.18 17.67 -37.58
C ALA A 831 -1.53 17.07 -37.17
N PHE A 832 -2.03 16.05 -37.90
CA PHE A 832 -3.24 15.32 -37.53
C PHE A 832 -3.08 14.55 -36.21
N SER A 833 -1.93 13.89 -36.01
CA SER A 833 -1.63 13.22 -34.75
C SER A 833 -1.57 14.22 -33.57
N LEU A 834 -0.91 15.36 -33.75
CA LEU A 834 -0.83 16.42 -32.73
C LEU A 834 -2.19 17.07 -32.45
N TYR A 835 -3.03 17.27 -33.47
CA TYR A 835 -4.42 17.69 -33.31
C TYR A 835 -5.18 16.75 -32.37
N CYS A 836 -5.14 15.44 -32.66
CA CYS A 836 -5.80 14.43 -31.85
C CYS A 836 -5.22 14.35 -30.42
N ARG A 837 -3.89 14.40 -30.26
CA ARG A 837 -3.21 14.42 -28.94
C ARG A 837 -3.54 15.68 -28.13
N LEU A 838 -3.65 16.84 -28.78
CA LEU A 838 -4.00 18.09 -28.11
C LEU A 838 -5.41 18.03 -27.53
N SER A 839 -6.37 17.43 -28.24
CA SER A 839 -7.72 17.19 -27.71
C SER A 839 -7.69 16.39 -26.40
N ILE A 840 -6.81 15.39 -26.26
CA ILE A 840 -6.65 14.65 -24.99
C ILE A 840 -6.14 15.57 -23.88
N HIS A 841 -5.08 16.33 -24.13
CA HIS A 841 -4.50 17.21 -23.12
C HIS A 841 -5.48 18.30 -22.68
N LEU A 842 -6.31 18.80 -23.59
CA LEU A 842 -7.38 19.73 -23.28
C LEU A 842 -8.51 19.05 -22.50
N GLN A 843 -8.94 17.84 -22.89
CA GLN A 843 -9.93 17.08 -22.12
C GLN A 843 -9.46 16.79 -20.70
N HIS A 844 -8.19 16.42 -20.51
CA HIS A 844 -7.61 16.20 -19.18
C HIS A 844 -7.64 17.47 -18.33
N LYS A 845 -7.33 18.63 -18.92
CA LYS A 845 -7.27 19.92 -18.22
C LYS A 845 -8.66 20.46 -17.87
N PHE A 846 -9.62 20.31 -18.78
CA PHE A 846 -10.95 20.89 -18.71
C PHE A 846 -12.05 19.83 -18.50
N SER A 847 -11.71 18.70 -17.88
CA SER A 847 -12.65 17.59 -17.66
C SER A 847 -13.89 18.00 -16.85
N SER A 848 -13.75 18.99 -15.96
CA SER A 848 -14.86 19.59 -15.21
C SER A 848 -15.82 20.42 -16.08
N GLU A 849 -15.39 20.86 -17.26
CA GLU A 849 -16.18 21.68 -18.19
C GLU A 849 -17.01 20.83 -19.17
N GLY A 850 -16.96 19.50 -19.05
CA GLY A 850 -17.78 18.55 -19.80
C GLY A 850 -17.03 17.80 -20.91
N ARG A 851 -17.76 17.42 -21.97
CA ARG A 851 -17.30 16.52 -23.04
C ARG A 851 -16.77 17.22 -24.29
N THR A 852 -16.53 18.53 -24.23
CA THR A 852 -16.23 19.35 -25.41
C THR A 852 -15.10 18.80 -26.29
N TYR A 853 -14.00 18.32 -25.70
CA TYR A 853 -12.85 17.83 -26.47
C TYR A 853 -12.93 16.33 -26.79
N LEU A 854 -13.74 15.55 -26.05
CA LEU A 854 -14.14 14.20 -26.47
C LEU A 854 -15.01 14.29 -27.73
N SER A 855 -15.98 15.19 -27.78
CA SER A 855 -16.80 15.41 -28.97
C SER A 855 -15.97 15.81 -30.20
N VAL A 856 -14.85 16.53 -30.02
CA VAL A 856 -13.91 16.79 -31.13
C VAL A 856 -13.29 15.51 -31.68
N LEU A 857 -12.97 14.53 -30.82
CA LEU A 857 -12.48 13.22 -31.24
C LEU A 857 -13.60 12.37 -31.87
N GLU A 858 -14.81 12.42 -31.32
CA GLU A 858 -16.01 11.78 -31.87
C GLU A 858 -16.32 12.29 -33.29
N ASP A 859 -16.34 13.61 -33.48
CA ASP A 859 -16.47 14.27 -34.79
C ASP A 859 -15.36 13.84 -35.76
N THR A 860 -14.15 13.61 -35.24
CA THR A 860 -13.03 13.10 -36.03
C THR A 860 -13.25 11.65 -36.45
N GLY A 861 -13.81 10.83 -35.57
CA GLY A 861 -14.27 9.47 -35.86
C GLY A 861 -15.36 9.46 -36.93
N GLY A 862 -16.37 10.31 -36.82
CA GLY A 862 -17.42 10.45 -37.83
C GLY A 862 -16.90 10.93 -39.18
N TRP A 863 -15.89 11.81 -39.20
CA TRP A 863 -15.18 12.19 -40.44
C TRP A 863 -14.43 11.00 -41.05
N ILE A 864 -13.79 10.15 -40.24
CA ILE A 864 -13.13 8.92 -40.72
C ILE A 864 -14.15 7.98 -41.35
N GLU A 865 -15.28 7.73 -40.68
CA GLU A 865 -16.34 6.86 -41.21
C GLU A 865 -16.96 7.39 -42.50
N SER A 866 -17.17 8.71 -42.61
CA SER A 866 -17.84 9.31 -43.77
C SER A 866 -16.93 9.61 -44.96
N GLN A 867 -15.64 9.86 -44.74
CA GLN A 867 -14.72 10.33 -45.80
C GLN A 867 -13.54 9.39 -46.06
N VAL A 868 -13.01 8.70 -45.03
CA VAL A 868 -11.81 7.86 -45.13
C VAL A 868 -12.16 6.42 -45.48
N LEU A 869 -13.11 5.80 -44.75
CA LEU A 869 -13.52 4.40 -44.98
C LEU A 869 -14.14 4.15 -46.37
N PRO A 870 -15.03 5.00 -46.92
CA PRO A 870 -15.66 4.73 -48.22
C PRO A 870 -14.65 4.71 -49.37
N THR A 871 -13.54 5.44 -49.23
CA THR A 871 -12.45 5.41 -50.21
C THR A 871 -11.78 4.03 -50.24
N LEU A 872 -11.65 3.37 -49.10
CA LEU A 872 -11.11 2.01 -49.02
C LEU A 872 -12.11 0.97 -49.58
N GLU A 873 -13.41 1.20 -49.44
CA GLU A 873 -14.46 0.26 -49.90
C GLU A 873 -14.69 0.25 -51.41
N SER A 874 -14.41 1.36 -52.11
CA SER A 874 -14.68 1.45 -53.54
C SER A 874 -13.91 0.38 -54.38
N ASN A 875 -14.61 -0.19 -55.37
CA ASN A 875 -14.12 -1.24 -56.28
C ASN A 875 -13.32 -0.69 -57.48
N GLN A 876 -13.05 0.61 -57.52
CA GLN A 876 -12.17 1.18 -58.53
C GLN A 876 -10.71 0.86 -58.17
N ASP A 877 -9.87 0.61 -59.18
CA ASP A 877 -8.42 0.46 -59.01
C ASP A 877 -7.81 1.79 -58.57
N ILE A 878 -7.96 2.11 -57.28
CA ILE A 878 -7.32 3.26 -56.65
C ILE A 878 -5.82 2.95 -56.53
N SER A 879 -4.99 3.92 -56.93
CA SER A 879 -3.54 3.95 -56.71
C SER A 879 -3.16 3.57 -55.26
N GLU A 880 -1.97 3.00 -55.05
CA GLU A 880 -1.51 2.57 -53.72
C GLU A 880 -1.34 3.75 -52.73
N GLU A 881 -1.05 4.96 -53.23
CA GLU A 881 -0.78 6.14 -52.40
C GLU A 881 -1.99 6.62 -51.55
N PRO A 882 -3.20 6.87 -52.11
CA PRO A 882 -4.39 7.20 -51.31
C PRO A 882 -4.75 6.13 -50.28
N ARG A 883 -4.53 4.85 -50.60
CA ARG A 883 -4.82 3.73 -49.71
C ARG A 883 -3.90 3.73 -48.49
N ASN A 884 -2.60 3.90 -48.72
CA ASN A 884 -1.62 4.00 -47.63
C ASN A 884 -1.91 5.21 -46.73
N MET A 885 -2.30 6.35 -47.32
CA MET A 885 -2.71 7.54 -46.56
C MET A 885 -3.91 7.25 -45.63
N CYS A 886 -4.96 6.59 -46.12
CA CYS A 886 -6.10 6.20 -45.28
C CYS A 886 -5.68 5.29 -44.11
N HIS A 887 -4.79 4.32 -44.34
CA HIS A 887 -4.28 3.45 -43.27
C HIS A 887 -3.47 4.22 -42.22
N GLN A 888 -2.65 5.18 -42.64
CA GLN A 888 -1.85 6.02 -41.73
C GLN A 888 -2.74 6.95 -40.88
N ILE A 889 -3.80 7.52 -41.45
CA ILE A 889 -4.81 8.32 -40.73
C ILE A 889 -5.53 7.47 -39.68
N LEU A 890 -6.02 6.28 -40.06
CA LEU A 890 -6.67 5.35 -39.15
C LEU A 890 -5.75 4.96 -38.00
N LYS A 891 -4.50 4.62 -38.28
CA LYS A 891 -3.52 4.27 -37.26
C LYS A 891 -3.24 5.43 -36.30
N ALA A 892 -3.08 6.65 -36.82
CA ALA A 892 -2.85 7.84 -35.99
C ALA A 892 -4.03 8.11 -35.05
N TYR A 893 -5.27 8.04 -35.55
CA TYR A 893 -6.48 8.22 -34.75
C TYR A 893 -6.63 7.13 -33.68
N LEU A 894 -6.56 5.86 -34.07
CA LEU A 894 -6.74 4.73 -33.15
C LEU A 894 -5.67 4.70 -32.05
N THR A 895 -4.44 5.12 -32.35
CA THR A 895 -3.37 5.24 -31.33
C THR A 895 -3.75 6.24 -30.25
N VAL A 896 -4.28 7.40 -30.65
CA VAL A 896 -4.73 8.44 -29.73
C VAL A 896 -5.94 7.96 -28.92
N CYS A 897 -6.94 7.34 -29.56
CA CYS A 897 -8.10 6.77 -28.88
C CYS A 897 -7.71 5.71 -27.84
N LYS A 898 -6.75 4.83 -28.17
CA LYS A 898 -6.17 3.87 -27.22
C LYS A 898 -5.54 4.58 -26.02
N ASP A 899 -4.80 5.66 -26.26
CA ASP A 899 -4.18 6.44 -25.18
C ASP A 899 -5.23 7.12 -24.28
N VAL A 900 -6.34 7.66 -24.85
CA VAL A 900 -7.48 8.22 -24.07
C VAL A 900 -8.05 7.18 -23.10
N LEU A 901 -8.25 5.95 -23.58
CA LEU A 901 -8.75 4.84 -22.77
C LEU A 901 -7.76 4.49 -21.66
N MET A 902 -6.47 4.34 -21.98
CA MET A 902 -5.43 4.00 -20.99
C MET A 902 -5.31 5.04 -19.87
N VAL A 903 -5.48 6.33 -20.18
CA VAL A 903 -5.41 7.38 -19.15
C VAL A 903 -6.73 7.60 -18.40
N GLY A 904 -7.78 6.83 -18.70
CA GLY A 904 -9.07 6.88 -17.99
C GLY A 904 -9.90 8.13 -18.27
N LEU A 905 -9.73 8.76 -19.44
CA LEU A 905 -10.48 9.97 -19.83
C LEU A 905 -11.72 9.68 -20.67
N ALA A 906 -11.93 8.43 -21.09
CA ALA A 906 -13.06 8.01 -21.91
C ALA A 906 -14.29 7.69 -21.05
N ASP A 907 -15.38 8.41 -21.26
CA ASP A 907 -16.70 8.05 -20.70
C ASP A 907 -17.37 6.91 -21.50
N SER A 908 -18.49 6.39 -20.99
CA SER A 908 -19.21 5.25 -21.60
C SER A 908 -19.70 5.57 -23.02
N GLU A 909 -20.10 6.81 -23.28
CA GLU A 909 -20.59 7.21 -24.60
C GLU A 909 -19.45 7.27 -25.63
N PHE A 910 -18.30 7.84 -25.27
CA PHE A 910 -17.11 7.82 -26.12
C PHE A 910 -16.64 6.38 -26.39
N GLN A 911 -16.65 5.53 -25.36
CA GLN A 911 -16.30 4.11 -25.50
C GLN A 911 -17.24 3.39 -26.48
N ALA A 912 -18.55 3.62 -26.37
CA ALA A 912 -19.54 3.04 -27.28
C ALA A 912 -19.33 3.51 -28.73
N GLN A 913 -19.15 4.81 -28.96
CA GLN A 913 -18.89 5.35 -30.30
C GLN A 913 -17.58 4.83 -30.89
N LEU A 914 -16.50 4.77 -30.10
CA LEU A 914 -15.22 4.23 -30.54
C LEU A 914 -15.32 2.74 -30.90
N LEU A 915 -16.13 1.97 -30.16
CA LEU A 915 -16.38 0.56 -30.46
C LEU A 915 -17.18 0.40 -31.78
N GLN A 916 -18.13 1.29 -32.06
CA GLN A 916 -18.82 1.32 -33.36
C GLN A 916 -17.85 1.61 -34.51
N ILE A 917 -16.99 2.63 -34.37
CA ILE A 917 -15.96 2.93 -35.38
C ILE A 917 -15.01 1.74 -35.56
N THR A 918 -14.61 1.09 -34.47
CA THR A 918 -13.76 -0.12 -34.48
C THR A 918 -14.44 -1.23 -35.28
N LEU A 919 -15.74 -1.46 -35.09
CA LEU A 919 -16.54 -2.42 -35.84
C LEU A 919 -16.62 -2.06 -37.33
N SER A 920 -16.90 -0.80 -37.66
CA SER A 920 -16.91 -0.30 -39.04
C SER A 920 -15.57 -0.58 -39.75
N VAL A 921 -14.45 -0.28 -39.09
CA VAL A 921 -13.10 -0.54 -39.63
C VAL A 921 -12.84 -2.04 -39.83
N ILE A 922 -13.28 -2.91 -38.91
CA ILE A 922 -13.10 -4.38 -39.02
C ILE A 922 -13.91 -4.96 -40.17
N GLN A 923 -15.09 -4.39 -40.46
CA GLN A 923 -15.99 -4.85 -41.52
C GLN A 923 -15.45 -4.53 -42.92
N THR A 924 -14.73 -3.42 -43.08
CA THR A 924 -14.07 -3.06 -44.34
C THR A 924 -12.90 -4.02 -44.65
N GLU A 925 -13.05 -4.91 -45.64
CA GLU A 925 -12.07 -5.98 -45.92
C GLU A 925 -10.62 -5.47 -46.11
N LYS A 926 -10.43 -4.27 -46.67
CA LYS A 926 -9.12 -3.65 -46.96
C LYS A 926 -8.44 -2.99 -45.75
N CYS A 927 -9.04 -3.03 -44.55
CA CYS A 927 -8.51 -2.41 -43.32
C CYS A 927 -7.75 -3.38 -42.39
N HIS A 928 -7.43 -4.59 -42.84
CA HIS A 928 -6.79 -5.63 -42.02
C HIS A 928 -5.45 -5.20 -41.37
N ASN A 929 -4.70 -4.28 -41.98
CA ASN A 929 -3.46 -3.72 -41.42
C ASN A 929 -3.67 -2.94 -40.10
N CYS A 930 -4.92 -2.54 -39.79
CA CYS A 930 -5.26 -1.86 -38.54
C CYS A 930 -5.56 -2.83 -37.38
N LEU A 931 -5.72 -4.14 -37.65
CA LEU A 931 -6.08 -5.14 -36.63
C LEU A 931 -5.17 -5.15 -35.39
N PRO A 932 -3.83 -5.01 -35.49
CA PRO A 932 -2.99 -4.91 -34.30
C PRO A 932 -3.39 -3.77 -33.37
N MET A 933 -3.71 -2.59 -33.92
CA MET A 933 -4.12 -1.43 -33.12
C MET A 933 -5.53 -1.59 -32.58
N LEU A 934 -6.44 -2.19 -33.35
CA LEU A 934 -7.80 -2.48 -32.93
C LEU A 934 -7.83 -3.46 -31.74
N PHE A 935 -6.94 -4.45 -31.70
CA PHE A 935 -6.82 -5.34 -30.53
C PHE A 935 -6.36 -4.59 -29.27
N TYR A 936 -5.45 -3.62 -29.38
CA TYR A 936 -5.10 -2.77 -28.24
C TYR A 936 -6.28 -1.93 -27.78
N VAL A 937 -7.03 -1.30 -28.70
CA VAL A 937 -8.25 -0.55 -28.36
C VAL A 937 -9.29 -1.46 -27.68
N LEU A 938 -9.56 -2.64 -28.24
CA LEU A 938 -10.48 -3.61 -27.65
C LEU A 938 -10.02 -4.06 -26.26
N LYS A 939 -8.71 -4.26 -26.06
CA LYS A 939 -8.13 -4.60 -24.75
C LYS A 939 -8.41 -3.50 -23.73
N GLU A 940 -8.16 -2.24 -24.06
CA GLU A 940 -8.38 -1.13 -23.13
C GLU A 940 -9.87 -0.90 -22.82
N ILE A 941 -10.76 -0.97 -23.82
CA ILE A 941 -12.22 -0.88 -23.59
C ILE A 941 -12.67 -2.04 -22.68
N THR A 942 -12.18 -3.26 -22.94
CA THR A 942 -12.52 -4.44 -22.13
C THR A 942 -12.10 -4.29 -20.66
N GLU A 943 -10.88 -3.81 -20.42
CA GLU A 943 -10.37 -3.58 -19.07
C GLU A 943 -11.21 -2.55 -18.32
N LEU A 944 -11.55 -1.43 -18.97
CA LEU A 944 -12.43 -0.41 -18.40
C LEU A 944 -13.83 -0.96 -18.10
N CYS A 945 -14.48 -1.65 -19.03
CA CYS A 945 -15.83 -2.21 -18.82
C CYS A 945 -15.85 -3.25 -17.68
N LEU A 946 -14.84 -4.13 -17.62
CA LEU A 946 -14.77 -5.16 -16.58
C LEU A 946 -14.45 -4.58 -15.20
N ALA A 947 -13.64 -3.51 -15.13
CA ALA A 947 -13.40 -2.77 -13.90
C ALA A 947 -14.68 -2.08 -13.39
N HIS A 948 -15.45 -1.42 -14.28
CA HIS A 948 -16.73 -0.80 -13.92
C HIS A 948 -17.77 -1.81 -13.44
N LYS A 949 -17.85 -3.00 -14.08
CA LYS A 949 -18.77 -4.07 -13.71
C LYS A 949 -18.52 -4.65 -12.30
N MET A 950 -17.30 -4.55 -11.79
CA MET A 950 -16.97 -4.94 -10.41
C MET A 950 -17.43 -3.90 -9.37
N SER A 951 -17.61 -2.64 -9.78
CA SER A 951 -18.08 -1.54 -8.90
C SER A 951 -19.58 -1.30 -8.98
N ASP A 952 -20.21 -1.47 -10.15
CA ASP A 952 -21.65 -1.25 -10.36
C ASP A 952 -22.21 -2.24 -11.39
N ALA A 953 -23.37 -2.83 -11.09
CA ALA A 953 -24.05 -3.78 -11.98
C ALA A 953 -25.03 -3.05 -12.91
N SER A 954 -24.53 -2.40 -13.97
CA SER A 954 -25.36 -1.70 -14.97
C SER A 954 -25.61 -2.51 -16.24
N VAL A 955 -26.81 -2.34 -16.84
CA VAL A 955 -27.23 -3.00 -18.09
C VAL A 955 -26.44 -2.50 -19.30
N GLU A 956 -26.05 -1.23 -19.32
CA GLU A 956 -25.23 -0.62 -20.39
C GLU A 956 -23.86 -1.31 -20.54
N CYS A 957 -23.27 -1.78 -19.43
CA CYS A 957 -22.02 -2.54 -19.47
C CYS A 957 -22.17 -3.88 -20.21
N ASP A 958 -23.32 -4.54 -20.11
CA ASP A 958 -23.55 -5.84 -20.76
C ASP A 958 -23.68 -5.70 -22.28
N GLU A 959 -24.34 -4.65 -22.77
CA GLU A 959 -24.41 -4.34 -24.20
C GLU A 959 -23.02 -4.05 -24.78
N MET A 960 -22.18 -3.31 -24.06
CA MET A 960 -20.80 -3.05 -24.45
C MET A 960 -19.95 -4.34 -24.48
N LEU A 961 -20.08 -5.22 -23.48
CA LEU A 961 -19.37 -6.50 -23.43
C LEU A 961 -19.78 -7.42 -24.59
N ASP A 962 -21.05 -7.44 -24.96
CA ASP A 962 -21.54 -8.17 -26.15
C ASP A 962 -20.97 -7.57 -27.46
N ALA A 963 -20.94 -6.24 -27.57
CA ALA A 963 -20.34 -5.56 -28.71
C ALA A 963 -18.82 -5.82 -28.82
N ILE A 964 -18.09 -5.87 -27.69
CA ILE A 964 -16.67 -6.28 -27.64
C ILE A 964 -16.51 -7.71 -28.16
N GLN A 965 -17.34 -8.65 -27.69
CA GLN A 965 -17.30 -10.04 -28.13
C GLN A 965 -17.55 -10.15 -29.64
N LYS A 966 -18.52 -9.41 -30.18
CA LYS A 966 -18.80 -9.33 -31.62
C LYS A 966 -17.60 -8.77 -32.41
N ALA A 967 -16.98 -7.70 -31.92
CA ALA A 967 -15.80 -7.11 -32.55
C ALA A 967 -14.60 -8.07 -32.55
N PHE A 968 -14.37 -8.77 -31.44
CA PHE A 968 -13.35 -9.80 -31.31
C PHE A 968 -13.57 -10.96 -32.28
N HIS A 969 -14.80 -11.48 -32.32
CA HIS A 969 -15.19 -12.55 -33.25
C HIS A 969 -14.95 -12.13 -34.70
N LYS A 970 -15.41 -10.94 -35.09
CA LYS A 970 -15.24 -10.43 -36.45
C LYS A 970 -13.78 -10.23 -36.83
N SER A 971 -12.95 -9.79 -35.87
CA SER A 971 -11.50 -9.62 -36.06
C SER A 971 -10.84 -10.95 -36.42
N LEU A 972 -11.12 -12.02 -35.66
CA LEU A 972 -10.58 -13.35 -35.93
C LEU A 972 -11.16 -13.96 -37.22
N GLU A 973 -12.44 -13.75 -37.51
CA GLU A 973 -13.07 -14.19 -38.75
C GLU A 973 -12.39 -13.55 -39.97
N THR A 974 -12.05 -12.26 -39.89
CA THR A 974 -11.31 -11.54 -40.94
C THR A 974 -9.91 -12.12 -41.16
N VAL A 975 -9.18 -12.46 -40.09
CA VAL A 975 -7.87 -13.15 -40.18
C VAL A 975 -8.02 -14.51 -40.85
N ALA A 976 -9.01 -15.32 -40.45
CA ALA A 976 -9.28 -16.64 -41.02
C ALA A 976 -9.67 -16.58 -42.50
N ARG A 977 -10.54 -15.63 -42.89
CA ARG A 977 -10.90 -15.41 -44.30
C ARG A 977 -9.70 -15.01 -45.16
N ARG A 978 -8.78 -14.19 -44.63
CA ARG A 978 -7.55 -13.78 -45.33
C ARG A 978 -6.58 -14.95 -45.51
N LEU A 979 -6.36 -15.77 -44.49
CA LEU A 979 -5.57 -17.00 -44.61
C LEU A 979 -6.04 -17.91 -45.76
N ARG A 980 -7.35 -17.92 -46.04
CA ARG A 980 -7.95 -18.69 -47.14
C ARG A 980 -7.76 -18.03 -48.52
N LYS A 981 -7.86 -16.70 -48.62
CA LYS A 981 -7.82 -15.94 -49.89
C LYS A 981 -6.40 -15.53 -50.31
N GLN A 982 -5.56 -15.06 -49.37
CA GLN A 982 -4.24 -14.47 -49.59
C GLN A 982 -3.26 -14.91 -48.49
N ARG A 983 -2.61 -16.06 -48.70
CA ARG A 983 -1.86 -16.76 -47.66
C ARG A 983 -0.63 -15.98 -47.15
N GLU A 984 0.13 -15.35 -48.03
CA GLU A 984 1.39 -14.67 -47.67
C GLU A 984 1.18 -13.42 -46.81
N GLU A 985 0.29 -12.52 -47.23
CA GLU A 985 -0.11 -11.32 -46.46
C GLU A 985 -0.69 -11.71 -45.09
N ALA A 986 -1.48 -12.78 -45.04
CA ALA A 986 -2.07 -13.25 -43.80
C ALA A 986 -1.03 -13.80 -42.80
N LEU A 987 0.06 -14.42 -43.28
CA LEU A 987 1.17 -14.86 -42.41
C LEU A 987 1.91 -13.68 -41.78
N GLN A 988 2.12 -12.59 -42.53
CA GLN A 988 2.71 -11.37 -41.99
C GLN A 988 1.80 -10.72 -40.95
N LEU A 989 0.49 -10.66 -41.24
CA LEU A 989 -0.51 -10.15 -40.30
C LEU A 989 -0.51 -10.95 -38.98
N LEU A 990 -0.45 -12.29 -39.03
CA LEU A 990 -0.39 -13.15 -37.85
C LEU A 990 0.78 -12.81 -36.92
N GLN A 991 1.95 -12.46 -37.47
CA GLN A 991 3.11 -12.05 -36.66
C GLN A 991 2.84 -10.72 -35.95
N THR A 992 2.21 -9.76 -36.62
CA THR A 992 1.93 -8.43 -36.05
C THR A 992 0.83 -8.43 -34.99
N ILE A 993 -0.17 -9.31 -35.11
CA ILE A 993 -1.29 -9.38 -34.15
C ILE A 993 -0.98 -10.25 -32.92
N GLN A 994 0.05 -11.09 -32.96
CA GLN A 994 0.31 -12.09 -31.90
C GLN A 994 0.46 -11.46 -30.50
N LEU A 995 1.17 -10.33 -30.39
CA LEU A 995 1.32 -9.61 -29.13
C LEU A 995 0.01 -8.91 -28.71
N PRO A 996 -0.61 -8.04 -29.52
CA PRO A 996 -1.89 -7.40 -29.18
C PRO A 996 -3.01 -8.37 -28.82
N LEU A 997 -3.16 -9.46 -29.59
CA LEU A 997 -4.13 -10.51 -29.32
C LEU A 997 -3.83 -11.21 -27.99
N GLY A 998 -2.54 -11.42 -27.68
CA GLY A 998 -2.11 -12.01 -26.42
C GLY A 998 -2.44 -11.14 -25.21
N GLU A 999 -2.26 -9.82 -25.32
CA GLU A 999 -2.62 -8.88 -24.25
C GLU A 999 -4.14 -8.81 -24.03
N PHE A 1000 -4.93 -8.80 -25.10
CA PHE A 1000 -6.40 -8.89 -25.01
C PHE A 1000 -6.84 -10.16 -24.29
N VAL A 1001 -6.37 -11.33 -24.74
CA VAL A 1001 -6.73 -12.63 -24.14
C VAL A 1001 -6.27 -12.72 -22.69
N HIS A 1002 -5.09 -12.20 -22.36
CA HIS A 1002 -4.60 -12.16 -20.99
C HIS A 1002 -5.50 -11.27 -20.10
N THR A 1003 -5.92 -10.11 -20.60
CA THR A 1003 -6.84 -9.21 -19.89
C THR A 1003 -8.15 -9.91 -19.58
N VAL A 1004 -8.78 -10.54 -20.58
CA VAL A 1004 -10.03 -11.31 -20.37
C VAL A 1004 -9.82 -12.46 -19.37
N GLN A 1005 -8.66 -13.13 -19.39
CA GLN A 1005 -8.34 -14.20 -18.43
C GLN A 1005 -8.14 -13.67 -17.00
N CYS A 1006 -7.47 -12.53 -16.82
CA CYS A 1006 -7.26 -11.93 -15.50
C CYS A 1006 -8.59 -11.50 -14.86
N TRP A 1007 -9.55 -11.09 -15.68
CA TRP A 1007 -10.86 -10.58 -15.25
C TRP A 1007 -12.00 -11.61 -15.40
N HIS A 1008 -11.70 -12.90 -15.56
CA HIS A 1008 -12.71 -13.95 -15.79
C HIS A 1008 -13.81 -14.04 -14.70
N THR A 1009 -13.51 -13.62 -13.47
CA THR A 1009 -14.50 -13.56 -12.38
C THR A 1009 -15.51 -12.43 -12.52
N ALA A 1010 -15.18 -11.35 -13.23
CA ALA A 1010 -16.05 -10.19 -13.45
C ALA A 1010 -17.12 -10.45 -14.51
N SER A 1011 -16.77 -11.18 -15.58
CA SER A 1011 -17.72 -11.58 -16.63
C SER A 1011 -17.39 -12.95 -17.18
N LYS A 1012 -18.08 -13.97 -16.66
CA LYS A 1012 -17.98 -15.34 -17.18
C LYS A 1012 -18.46 -15.45 -18.63
N VAL A 1013 -19.44 -14.64 -19.03
CA VAL A 1013 -20.02 -14.65 -20.38
C VAL A 1013 -18.98 -14.22 -21.42
N LEU A 1014 -18.30 -13.09 -21.19
CA LEU A 1014 -17.25 -12.62 -22.10
C LEU A 1014 -16.05 -13.56 -22.11
N HIS A 1015 -15.66 -14.07 -20.94
CA HIS A 1015 -14.54 -15.02 -20.81
C HIS A 1015 -14.82 -16.29 -21.63
N ARG A 1016 -15.99 -16.91 -21.42
CA ARG A 1016 -16.45 -18.07 -22.19
C ARG A 1016 -16.49 -17.76 -23.69
N GLY A 1017 -17.21 -16.71 -24.09
CA GLY A 1017 -17.36 -16.34 -25.50
C GLY A 1017 -16.04 -16.08 -26.24
N THR A 1018 -15.05 -15.52 -25.55
CA THR A 1018 -13.69 -15.32 -26.07
C THR A 1018 -12.98 -16.65 -26.29
N LEU A 1019 -13.04 -17.56 -25.30
CA LEU A 1019 -12.44 -18.89 -25.42
C LEU A 1019 -13.12 -19.74 -26.49
N SER A 1020 -14.45 -19.76 -26.57
CA SER A 1020 -15.19 -20.50 -27.59
C SER A 1020 -14.86 -20.00 -29.00
N THR A 1021 -14.68 -18.68 -29.19
CA THR A 1021 -14.26 -18.11 -30.49
C THR A 1021 -12.85 -18.55 -30.88
N LEU A 1022 -11.90 -18.54 -29.93
CA LEU A 1022 -10.54 -19.01 -30.16
C LEU A 1022 -10.50 -20.52 -30.44
N LEU A 1023 -11.27 -21.31 -29.69
CA LEU A 1023 -11.40 -22.76 -29.87
C LEU A 1023 -11.95 -23.10 -31.25
N ALA A 1024 -13.03 -22.43 -31.67
CA ALA A 1024 -13.61 -22.63 -32.99
C ALA A 1024 -12.57 -22.34 -34.09
N ALA A 1025 -11.81 -21.25 -33.98
CA ALA A 1025 -10.75 -20.93 -34.94
C ALA A 1025 -9.66 -22.02 -35.02
N VAL A 1026 -9.20 -22.54 -33.89
CA VAL A 1026 -8.17 -23.59 -33.81
C VAL A 1026 -8.71 -24.93 -34.34
N VAL A 1027 -9.85 -25.39 -33.84
CA VAL A 1027 -10.43 -26.69 -34.20
C VAL A 1027 -10.81 -26.72 -35.67
N VAL A 1028 -11.42 -25.67 -36.21
CA VAL A 1028 -11.81 -25.60 -37.63
C VAL A 1028 -10.59 -25.60 -38.55
N GLU A 1029 -9.54 -24.85 -38.23
CA GLU A 1029 -8.34 -24.79 -39.09
C GLU A 1029 -7.56 -26.13 -39.08
N ILE A 1030 -7.40 -26.77 -37.91
CA ILE A 1030 -6.78 -28.10 -37.82
C ILE A 1030 -7.65 -29.15 -38.53
N SER A 1031 -8.97 -29.14 -38.33
CA SER A 1031 -9.89 -30.08 -38.99
C SER A 1031 -9.84 -29.94 -40.51
N HIS A 1032 -9.80 -28.71 -41.02
CA HIS A 1032 -9.66 -28.45 -42.45
C HIS A 1032 -8.31 -28.89 -43.00
N SER A 1033 -7.24 -28.75 -42.22
CA SER A 1033 -5.90 -29.24 -42.59
C SER A 1033 -5.86 -30.76 -42.67
N LEU A 1034 -6.46 -31.46 -41.70
CA LEU A 1034 -6.61 -32.92 -41.71
C LEU A 1034 -7.42 -33.40 -42.91
N ARG A 1035 -8.49 -32.67 -43.26
CA ARG A 1035 -9.37 -32.99 -44.39
C ARG A 1035 -8.69 -32.83 -45.76
N LYS A 1036 -7.57 -32.11 -45.83
CA LYS A 1036 -6.78 -31.88 -47.05
C LYS A 1036 -5.66 -32.91 -47.27
N ILE A 1037 -5.39 -33.77 -46.29
CA ILE A 1037 -4.36 -34.82 -46.40
C ILE A 1037 -4.85 -35.83 -47.43
N THR A 1038 -4.06 -36.07 -48.47
CA THR A 1038 -4.35 -37.08 -49.51
C THR A 1038 -3.42 -38.30 -49.44
N ASP A 1039 -2.29 -38.17 -48.74
CA ASP A 1039 -1.32 -39.26 -48.52
C ASP A 1039 -1.27 -39.63 -47.02
N LEU A 1040 -1.41 -40.91 -46.72
CA LEU A 1040 -1.34 -41.48 -45.37
C LEU A 1040 0.02 -41.21 -44.70
N SER A 1041 1.09 -40.99 -45.49
CA SER A 1041 2.43 -40.66 -44.98
C SER A 1041 2.50 -39.27 -44.30
N GLU A 1042 1.57 -38.37 -44.59
CA GLU A 1042 1.50 -37.01 -44.02
C GLU A 1042 0.73 -36.95 -42.68
N LEU A 1043 0.07 -38.05 -42.28
CA LEU A 1043 -0.75 -38.13 -41.06
C LEU A 1043 0.12 -38.36 -39.81
N THR A 1044 0.85 -37.32 -39.40
CA THR A 1044 1.69 -37.36 -38.18
C THR A 1044 1.12 -36.46 -37.08
N PRO A 1045 1.06 -36.92 -35.81
CA PRO A 1045 0.58 -36.08 -34.72
C PRO A 1045 1.57 -34.95 -34.39
N PRO A 1046 1.09 -33.76 -33.99
CA PRO A 1046 1.96 -32.62 -33.74
C PRO A 1046 2.93 -32.87 -32.58
N SER A 1047 4.21 -32.74 -32.86
CA SER A 1047 5.30 -32.88 -31.90
C SER A 1047 5.51 -31.61 -31.08
N SER A 1048 5.12 -30.45 -31.61
CA SER A 1048 5.22 -29.16 -30.94
C SER A 1048 4.19 -28.16 -31.50
N ILE A 1049 4.10 -26.97 -30.89
CA ILE A 1049 3.23 -25.88 -31.37
C ILE A 1049 3.60 -25.47 -32.81
N SER A 1050 4.85 -25.66 -33.25
CA SER A 1050 5.27 -25.27 -34.61
C SER A 1050 4.64 -26.10 -35.72
N ASP A 1051 4.13 -27.28 -35.38
CA ASP A 1051 3.58 -28.26 -36.32
C ASP A 1051 2.09 -27.99 -36.60
N LEU A 1052 1.49 -27.05 -35.88
CA LEU A 1052 0.11 -26.62 -36.09
C LEU A 1052 -0.01 -25.66 -37.28
N PRO A 1053 -1.19 -25.60 -37.93
CA PRO A 1053 -1.50 -24.60 -38.94
C PRO A 1053 -1.32 -23.15 -38.43
N PRO A 1054 -1.13 -22.15 -39.31
CA PRO A 1054 -0.65 -20.82 -38.92
C PRO A 1054 -1.49 -20.07 -37.87
N LEU A 1055 -2.81 -20.04 -37.98
CA LEU A 1055 -3.66 -19.34 -37.00
C LEU A 1055 -3.71 -20.11 -35.67
N SER A 1056 -3.78 -21.44 -35.74
CA SER A 1056 -3.74 -22.36 -34.61
C SER A 1056 -2.43 -22.25 -33.84
N LYS A 1057 -1.31 -22.20 -34.55
CA LYS A 1057 0.03 -21.94 -33.99
C LYS A 1057 0.08 -20.60 -33.27
N CYS A 1058 -0.46 -19.54 -33.88
CA CYS A 1058 -0.49 -18.21 -33.26
C CYS A 1058 -1.28 -18.21 -31.95
N ILE A 1059 -2.52 -18.74 -31.97
CA ILE A 1059 -3.41 -18.81 -30.80
C ILE A 1059 -2.80 -19.72 -29.71
N MET A 1060 -2.33 -20.92 -30.06
CA MET A 1060 -1.74 -21.83 -29.07
C MET A 1060 -0.45 -21.28 -28.46
N THR A 1061 0.33 -20.50 -29.21
CA THR A 1061 1.51 -19.82 -28.65
C THR A 1061 1.11 -18.77 -27.60
N ILE A 1062 -0.06 -18.15 -27.72
CA ILE A 1062 -0.61 -17.21 -26.74
C ILE A 1062 -1.11 -17.96 -25.51
N ILE A 1063 -1.97 -18.96 -25.70
CA ILE A 1063 -2.61 -19.72 -24.61
C ILE A 1063 -1.57 -20.42 -23.74
N VAL A 1064 -0.54 -21.03 -24.35
CA VAL A 1064 0.51 -21.77 -23.63
C VAL A 1064 1.48 -20.85 -22.87
N LYS A 1065 1.40 -19.52 -22.96
CA LYS A 1065 2.19 -18.64 -22.07
C LYS A 1065 1.70 -18.67 -20.62
N SER A 1066 0.40 -18.89 -20.38
CA SER A 1066 -0.21 -18.86 -19.03
C SER A 1066 -0.75 -20.24 -18.62
N PRO A 1067 -0.44 -20.76 -17.41
CA PRO A 1067 -1.03 -22.01 -16.92
C PRO A 1067 -2.54 -21.91 -16.70
N SER A 1068 -3.05 -20.78 -16.22
CA SER A 1068 -4.48 -20.57 -15.98
C SER A 1068 -5.27 -20.49 -17.28
N ALA A 1069 -4.71 -19.83 -18.31
CA ALA A 1069 -5.32 -19.78 -19.64
C ALA A 1069 -5.39 -21.18 -20.28
N VAL A 1070 -4.36 -22.03 -20.12
CA VAL A 1070 -4.42 -23.42 -20.60
C VAL A 1070 -5.51 -24.21 -19.90
N SER A 1071 -5.65 -24.09 -18.57
CA SER A 1071 -6.73 -24.79 -17.86
C SER A 1071 -8.09 -24.34 -18.38
N SER A 1072 -8.37 -23.04 -18.39
CA SER A 1072 -9.66 -22.50 -18.85
C SER A 1072 -9.96 -22.86 -20.31
N PHE A 1073 -8.97 -22.84 -21.20
CA PHE A 1073 -9.14 -23.21 -22.60
C PHE A 1073 -9.44 -24.71 -22.79
N LEU A 1074 -8.82 -25.58 -22.00
CA LEU A 1074 -9.09 -27.02 -22.00
C LEU A 1074 -10.42 -27.38 -21.32
N ASP A 1075 -10.80 -26.64 -20.27
CA ASP A 1075 -12.09 -26.81 -19.60
C ASP A 1075 -13.24 -26.44 -20.55
N GLU A 1076 -13.14 -25.30 -21.26
CA GLU A 1076 -14.12 -24.92 -22.30
C GLU A 1076 -14.15 -25.93 -23.46
N LEU A 1077 -12.98 -26.39 -23.94
CA LEU A 1077 -12.92 -27.45 -24.97
C LEU A 1077 -13.64 -28.73 -24.50
N THR A 1078 -13.46 -29.08 -23.23
CA THR A 1078 -14.12 -30.24 -22.63
C THR A 1078 -15.63 -30.05 -22.60
N GLU A 1079 -16.09 -28.85 -22.23
CA GLU A 1079 -17.51 -28.50 -22.24
C GLU A 1079 -18.10 -28.59 -23.65
N CYS A 1080 -17.47 -27.97 -24.66
CA CYS A 1080 -17.88 -28.06 -26.07
C CYS A 1080 -17.98 -29.51 -26.58
N ILE A 1081 -17.06 -30.39 -26.17
CA ILE A 1081 -17.11 -31.82 -26.54
C ILE A 1081 -18.28 -32.53 -25.84
N THR A 1082 -18.54 -32.21 -24.58
CA THR A 1082 -19.66 -32.82 -23.83
C THR A 1082 -21.02 -32.36 -24.33
N LEU A 1083 -21.14 -31.10 -24.75
CA LEU A 1083 -22.34 -30.48 -25.31
C LEU A 1083 -22.56 -30.78 -26.81
N GLU A 1084 -21.67 -31.57 -27.42
CA GLU A 1084 -21.76 -31.94 -28.84
C GLU A 1084 -21.62 -30.74 -29.80
N GLU A 1085 -20.88 -29.70 -29.40
CA GLU A 1085 -20.50 -28.59 -30.29
C GLU A 1085 -19.29 -28.94 -31.17
N VAL A 1086 -18.46 -29.90 -30.72
CA VAL A 1086 -17.33 -30.47 -31.49
C VAL A 1086 -17.68 -31.90 -31.91
N GLU A 1087 -18.23 -32.03 -33.12
CA GLU A 1087 -18.67 -33.31 -33.68
C GLU A 1087 -17.84 -33.74 -34.89
N GLY A 1088 -17.82 -35.06 -35.11
CA GLY A 1088 -17.12 -35.69 -36.21
C GLY A 1088 -15.67 -36.05 -35.88
N ILE A 1089 -15.19 -37.11 -36.54
CA ILE A 1089 -13.88 -37.70 -36.28
C ILE A 1089 -12.71 -36.72 -36.46
N LEU A 1090 -12.78 -35.85 -37.47
CA LEU A 1090 -11.74 -34.86 -37.75
C LEU A 1090 -11.70 -33.75 -36.69
N SER A 1091 -12.86 -33.29 -36.21
CA SER A 1091 -12.97 -32.25 -35.18
C SER A 1091 -12.53 -32.77 -33.81
N LEU A 1092 -12.88 -34.01 -33.47
CA LEU A 1092 -12.40 -34.69 -32.27
C LEU A 1092 -10.89 -34.94 -32.32
N THR A 1093 -10.34 -35.24 -33.50
CA THR A 1093 -8.89 -35.36 -33.71
C THR A 1093 -8.19 -34.01 -33.60
N ALA A 1094 -8.79 -32.93 -34.12
CA ALA A 1094 -8.27 -31.58 -33.94
C ALA A 1094 -8.24 -31.17 -32.46
N ALA A 1095 -9.29 -31.48 -31.69
CA ALA A 1095 -9.33 -31.29 -30.25
C ALA A 1095 -8.24 -32.10 -29.52
N LEU A 1096 -7.99 -33.34 -29.98
CA LEU A 1096 -6.90 -34.17 -29.46
C LEU A 1096 -5.53 -33.53 -29.71
N TYR A 1097 -5.29 -32.95 -30.89
CA TYR A 1097 -4.04 -32.26 -31.20
C TYR A 1097 -3.80 -31.04 -30.30
N VAL A 1098 -4.86 -30.30 -29.95
CA VAL A 1098 -4.80 -29.22 -28.95
C VAL A 1098 -4.40 -29.74 -27.57
N ALA A 1099 -4.97 -30.87 -27.12
CA ALA A 1099 -4.64 -31.49 -25.85
C ALA A 1099 -3.18 -32.02 -25.80
N VAL A 1100 -2.71 -32.63 -26.90
CA VAL A 1100 -1.32 -33.15 -27.05
C VAL A 1100 -0.30 -32.02 -26.98
N VAL A 1101 -0.54 -30.91 -27.67
CA VAL A 1101 0.39 -29.77 -27.65
C VAL A 1101 0.41 -29.09 -26.27
N SER A 1102 -0.73 -29.09 -25.56
CA SER A 1102 -0.86 -28.52 -24.22
C SER A 1102 -0.23 -29.38 -23.11
N SER A 1103 -0.01 -30.67 -23.34
CA SER A 1103 0.53 -31.63 -22.35
C SER A 1103 2.06 -31.56 -22.21
N LYS A 1104 2.78 -30.98 -23.16
CA LYS A 1104 4.26 -30.97 -23.23
C LYS A 1104 4.96 -29.97 -22.27
N ARG A 1105 4.26 -29.50 -21.23
CA ARG A 1105 4.81 -28.60 -20.18
C ARG A 1105 5.45 -29.43 -19.05
N LYS A 1106 6.38 -28.81 -18.29
CA LYS A 1106 7.06 -29.44 -17.13
C LYS A 1106 6.10 -29.99 -16.07
N GLN A 1107 4.87 -29.49 -16.02
CA GLN A 1107 3.75 -30.02 -15.24
C GLN A 1107 2.56 -30.18 -16.17
N ILE A 1108 2.02 -31.39 -16.28
CA ILE A 1108 0.83 -31.70 -17.09
C ILE A 1108 -0.41 -31.16 -16.34
N PRO A 1109 -1.19 -30.24 -16.91
CA PRO A 1109 -2.40 -29.74 -16.26
C PRO A 1109 -3.43 -30.87 -16.07
N PRO A 1110 -4.12 -30.95 -14.91
CA PRO A 1110 -5.19 -31.93 -14.68
C PRO A 1110 -6.29 -31.90 -15.77
N ALA A 1111 -6.58 -30.70 -16.29
CA ALA A 1111 -7.53 -30.46 -17.37
C ALA A 1111 -7.21 -31.30 -18.63
N VAL A 1112 -5.94 -31.53 -18.96
CA VAL A 1112 -5.54 -32.35 -20.12
C VAL A 1112 -6.11 -33.77 -20.03
N LYS A 1113 -6.07 -34.38 -18.84
CA LYS A 1113 -6.60 -35.74 -18.63
C LYS A 1113 -8.11 -35.76 -18.74
N ASN A 1114 -8.79 -34.73 -18.26
CA ASN A 1114 -10.25 -34.59 -18.36
C ASN A 1114 -10.68 -34.45 -19.82
N THR A 1115 -10.02 -33.59 -20.58
CA THR A 1115 -10.28 -33.41 -22.02
C THR A 1115 -10.01 -34.70 -22.80
N ALA A 1116 -8.85 -35.34 -22.58
CA ALA A 1116 -8.53 -36.62 -23.22
C ALA A 1116 -9.58 -37.70 -22.92
N SER A 1117 -10.09 -37.76 -21.69
CA SER A 1117 -11.15 -38.69 -21.29
C SER A 1117 -12.50 -38.39 -21.96
N ALA A 1118 -12.81 -37.11 -22.18
CA ALA A 1118 -14.02 -36.69 -22.90
C ALA A 1118 -13.94 -37.04 -24.39
N ILE A 1119 -12.78 -36.77 -25.03
CA ILE A 1119 -12.52 -37.14 -26.43
C ILE A 1119 -12.59 -38.66 -26.60
N TYR A 1120 -11.95 -39.43 -25.72
CA TYR A 1120 -11.96 -40.91 -25.77
C TYR A 1120 -13.39 -41.48 -25.73
N ARG A 1121 -14.26 -40.92 -24.86
CA ARG A 1121 -15.67 -41.33 -24.78
C ARG A 1121 -16.44 -41.07 -26.07
N LYS A 1122 -16.24 -39.89 -26.70
CA LYS A 1122 -16.92 -39.53 -27.95
C LYS A 1122 -16.37 -40.29 -29.16
N LEU A 1123 -15.04 -40.46 -29.27
CA LEU A 1123 -14.43 -41.20 -30.37
C LEU A 1123 -14.86 -42.67 -30.39
N LYS A 1124 -15.09 -43.31 -29.24
CA LYS A 1124 -15.56 -44.71 -29.19
C LYS A 1124 -16.87 -44.96 -29.96
N ASN A 1125 -17.71 -43.94 -30.12
CA ASN A 1125 -18.95 -44.03 -30.90
C ASN A 1125 -18.70 -44.14 -32.42
N PHE A 1126 -17.48 -43.89 -32.89
CA PHE A 1126 -17.05 -44.01 -34.29
C PHE A 1126 -16.30 -45.31 -34.58
N CYS A 1127 -16.45 -46.35 -33.74
CA CYS A 1127 -15.77 -47.63 -33.93
C CYS A 1127 -16.12 -48.30 -35.28
N GLU A 1128 -17.30 -48.02 -35.84
CA GLU A 1128 -17.75 -48.54 -37.14
C GLU A 1128 -16.87 -48.06 -38.32
N VAL A 1129 -16.17 -46.93 -38.20
CA VAL A 1129 -15.20 -46.42 -39.20
C VAL A 1129 -14.02 -47.38 -39.40
N THR A 1130 -13.78 -48.30 -38.47
CA THR A 1130 -12.77 -49.38 -38.64
C THR A 1130 -13.18 -50.43 -39.69
N MET A 1131 -14.43 -50.41 -40.14
CA MET A 1131 -14.95 -51.29 -41.20
C MET A 1131 -14.75 -50.72 -42.62
N ASP A 1132 -14.31 -49.46 -42.74
CA ASP A 1132 -14.01 -48.81 -44.03
C ASP A 1132 -12.71 -49.34 -44.65
N ASP A 1133 -12.55 -49.14 -45.98
CA ASP A 1133 -11.37 -49.56 -46.74
C ASP A 1133 -10.06 -49.08 -46.08
N ALA A 1134 -9.02 -49.91 -46.14
CA ALA A 1134 -7.71 -49.63 -45.52
C ALA A 1134 -7.01 -48.36 -46.06
N GLY A 1135 -7.51 -47.79 -47.17
CA GLY A 1135 -7.08 -46.49 -47.72
C GLY A 1135 -7.91 -45.29 -47.25
N SER A 1136 -8.93 -45.48 -46.40
CA SER A 1136 -9.77 -44.40 -45.88
C SER A 1136 -9.00 -43.55 -44.86
N ILE A 1137 -8.92 -42.24 -45.13
CA ILE A 1137 -8.28 -41.26 -44.23
C ILE A 1137 -8.99 -41.22 -42.87
N GLU A 1138 -10.31 -41.41 -42.84
CA GLU A 1138 -11.08 -41.39 -41.59
C GLU A 1138 -10.72 -42.58 -40.70
N ARG A 1139 -10.50 -43.77 -41.27
CA ARG A 1139 -10.00 -44.94 -40.55
C ARG A 1139 -8.59 -44.73 -40.00
N ALA A 1140 -7.68 -44.18 -40.80
CA ALA A 1140 -6.32 -43.90 -40.34
C ALA A 1140 -6.27 -42.82 -39.24
N VAL A 1141 -7.11 -41.80 -39.35
CA VAL A 1141 -7.30 -40.77 -38.32
C VAL A 1141 -7.84 -41.38 -37.04
N TYR A 1142 -8.83 -42.27 -37.13
CA TYR A 1142 -9.41 -42.97 -35.97
C TYR A 1142 -8.35 -43.77 -35.21
N GLU A 1143 -7.63 -44.64 -35.92
CA GLU A 1143 -6.62 -45.54 -35.35
C GLU A 1143 -5.46 -44.74 -34.72
N SER A 1144 -5.01 -43.67 -35.38
CA SER A 1144 -3.97 -42.77 -34.86
C SER A 1144 -4.42 -42.03 -33.59
N SER A 1145 -5.63 -41.47 -33.59
CA SER A 1145 -6.20 -40.76 -32.44
C SER A 1145 -6.42 -41.67 -31.23
N MET A 1146 -6.90 -42.89 -31.44
CA MET A 1146 -7.07 -43.88 -30.37
C MET A 1146 -5.74 -44.32 -29.76
N ARG A 1147 -4.70 -44.49 -30.57
CA ARG A 1147 -3.33 -44.80 -30.08
C ARG A 1147 -2.81 -43.68 -29.17
N ILE A 1148 -2.89 -42.43 -29.61
CA ILE A 1148 -2.42 -41.25 -28.84
C ILE A 1148 -3.18 -41.11 -27.53
N LEU A 1149 -4.51 -41.31 -27.55
CA LEU A 1149 -5.32 -41.24 -26.33
C LEU A 1149 -4.96 -42.33 -25.31
N ASN A 1150 -4.69 -43.54 -25.77
CA ASN A 1150 -4.24 -44.63 -24.90
C ASN A 1150 -2.89 -44.29 -24.24
N GLU A 1151 -1.94 -43.73 -25.00
CA GLU A 1151 -0.64 -43.26 -24.45
C GLU A 1151 -0.83 -42.12 -23.44
N MET A 1152 -1.75 -41.19 -23.67
CA MET A 1152 -2.02 -40.06 -22.76
C MET A 1152 -2.77 -40.45 -21.48
N LEU A 1153 -3.69 -41.41 -21.55
CA LEU A 1153 -4.50 -41.85 -20.41
C LEU A 1153 -3.80 -42.92 -19.57
N HIS A 1154 -2.90 -43.68 -20.19
CA HIS A 1154 -2.12 -44.76 -19.58
C HIS A 1154 -0.61 -44.63 -19.89
N PRO A 1155 0.06 -43.57 -19.37
CA PRO A 1155 1.51 -43.43 -19.53
C PRO A 1155 2.24 -44.54 -18.77
N SER A 1156 3.27 -45.12 -19.40
CA SER A 1156 4.06 -46.25 -18.85
C SER A 1156 4.90 -45.83 -17.65
#